data_AF-A0A517RAC1-F1
#
_entry.id   AF-A0A517RAC1-F1
#
_cell.length_a   1.000
_cell.length_b   1.000
_cell.length_c   1.000
_cell.angle_alpha   90.00
_cell.angle_beta   90.00
_cell.angle_gamma   90.00
#
_symmetry.space_group_name_H-M   'P 1'
#
loop_
_entity.id
_entity.type
_entity.pdbx_description
1 polymer ?
#
loop_
_entity_poly.entity_id
_entity_poly.type
_entity_poly.pdbx_seq_one_letter_code
_entity_poly.pdbx_strand_id
1 'polypeptide(L)'
;MLFRKPNRHRRAAHHSSHFSAVEHLEDRQLLSAVNSLSTDIIDSSTEWNTITEYASIDGTGNNIDNPELGSVGTQLIRLAEADYGDGLSTPGGEDRPSAREISNVIAAVDSYETNDRYLTDILWVWGQFIDHDITLTEAAHDEDGNPLESFPIDVPTGDPFFDPDGSGDDVIGLNRSAFELDENGVRQQINQITAFIDGSGIYGSDEELAAELRTFVGGQLKTSDGDLLPYGDDGFFQAGDIRANENVALTSMHTIWVREHNRIASELADENPDLTDEELYQQARQIVIGELQAITFNEFLPALFGTGVVSEYMGYEPSVDPSIANEFSNAAYRFGHTMLSSELLRLDETGNVADEGNIALLNAFFNPGELEENGVDSLLRGATVNVAQEIDNELVDDVRNFLFGPPGAGGFDLASLNIQRGRDHGLADYNSTRVALGLPAVESFSDISSNPEVAAKLEALYGTVDNIDLWVGGLAEDHLPGSSMGETFTAIIVDQFERLRDGDRFWYENVFSGAALKEIDGTTLADVIERNSDVSGLQENVFFAPTVMRLDLAETHANDVTIREKNGNLEVVDNRTHQVIGSQSLDSVERLMLTSTNNGSQRVTLEGITVADLPGGLVVEAGKGRADTLIVNGTDQSDTIIVNDGVVDVSGMQLEFTGMERIVIRGTDADDTIEVADGVDIDVDILDIIGGDHMHKGPRGGERMAHRPDDHRPPQGSNQQRPGDQRDDRHEMLDQVFASSDLDPVLGMPPGKRRR
;
A
#
# COMPACT_ATOMS: atom_id res chain seq x y z
N MET A 1 25.07 7.35 -23.46
CA MET A 1 25.54 8.74 -23.71
C MET A 1 24.32 9.68 -23.80
N LEU A 2 23.48 9.63 -22.77
CA LEU A 2 22.15 10.20 -22.54
C LEU A 2 22.06 10.12 -21.00
N PHE A 3 21.83 11.13 -20.16
CA PHE A 3 20.98 12.31 -20.25
C PHE A 3 21.72 13.52 -19.67
N ARG A 4 21.63 14.66 -20.37
CA ARG A 4 22.06 15.96 -19.88
C ARG A 4 20.80 16.80 -19.75
N LYS A 5 20.23 16.92 -18.55
CA LYS A 5 19.08 17.82 -18.29
C LYS A 5 19.46 19.24 -18.74
N PRO A 6 18.64 19.94 -19.56
CA PRO A 6 18.87 21.34 -19.88
C PRO A 6 18.54 22.19 -18.64
N ASN A 7 19.57 22.85 -18.11
CA ASN A 7 19.48 23.86 -17.05
C ASN A 7 18.37 24.88 -17.35
N ARG A 8 17.35 24.95 -16.47
CA ARG A 8 16.59 26.19 -16.26
C ARG A 8 17.59 27.28 -15.86
N HIS A 9 17.48 28.43 -16.51
CA HIS A 9 18.36 29.58 -16.32
C HIS A 9 18.42 30.07 -14.86
N ARG A 10 19.45 29.65 -14.10
CA ARG A 10 20.11 30.52 -13.11
C ARG A 10 21.36 31.10 -13.77
N ARG A 11 21.37 32.43 -13.91
CA ARG A 11 22.54 33.17 -14.44
C ARG A 11 23.75 32.92 -13.53
N ALA A 12 24.78 32.34 -14.11
CA ALA A 12 26.08 32.14 -13.51
C ALA A 12 26.78 33.47 -13.17
N ALA A 13 27.36 33.51 -11.98
CA ALA A 13 28.65 34.14 -11.77
C ALA A 13 29.53 33.14 -11.00
N HIS A 14 30.38 32.42 -11.74
CA HIS A 14 31.47 31.64 -11.19
C HIS A 14 32.38 32.56 -10.37
N HIS A 15 32.54 32.30 -9.07
CA HIS A 15 33.81 32.31 -8.33
C HIS A 15 33.60 31.70 -6.91
N SER A 16 34.42 30.69 -6.61
CA SER A 16 34.79 30.13 -5.29
C SER A 16 33.70 29.62 -4.33
N SER A 17 33.80 28.32 -4.02
CA SER A 17 33.65 27.68 -2.70
C SER A 17 33.37 28.61 -1.51
N HIS A 18 32.35 28.27 -0.70
CA HIS A 18 32.02 28.73 0.66
C HIS A 18 30.69 29.47 0.93
N PHE A 19 29.70 29.47 0.05
CA PHE A 19 28.38 30.04 0.41
C PHE A 19 27.22 29.17 -0.10
N SER A 20 26.83 28.17 0.70
CA SER A 20 25.44 27.63 0.76
C SER A 20 25.13 26.90 2.07
N ALA A 21 26.13 26.63 2.92
CA ALA A 21 25.87 26.15 4.28
C ALA A 21 25.12 27.21 5.12
N VAL A 22 25.35 28.51 4.90
CA VAL A 22 24.84 29.56 5.80
C VAL A 22 23.33 29.83 5.66
N GLU A 23 22.72 29.69 4.47
CA GLU A 23 21.27 29.90 4.31
C GLU A 23 20.45 28.70 4.82
N HIS A 24 20.93 27.45 4.63
CA HIS A 24 20.31 26.28 5.27
C HIS A 24 20.53 26.25 6.80
N LEU A 25 21.67 26.76 7.29
CA LEU A 25 21.92 26.90 8.73
C LEU A 25 21.02 27.98 9.39
N GLU A 26 20.60 29.02 8.66
CA GLU A 26 19.72 30.06 9.20
C GLU A 26 18.27 29.59 9.34
N ASP A 27 17.77 28.76 8.43
CA ASP A 27 16.44 28.14 8.55
C ASP A 27 16.41 27.02 9.60
N ARG A 28 17.52 26.28 9.78
CA ARG A 28 17.63 25.22 10.80
C ARG A 28 17.94 25.70 12.22
N GLN A 29 18.52 26.90 12.38
CA GLN A 29 18.57 27.58 13.68
C GLN A 29 17.18 27.88 14.27
N LEU A 30 16.11 27.81 13.46
CA LEU A 30 14.72 27.89 13.94
C LEU A 30 14.16 26.53 14.37
N LEU A 31 14.70 25.40 13.88
CA LEU A 31 14.23 24.05 14.25
C LEU A 31 14.50 23.73 15.73
N SER A 32 15.65 24.15 16.27
CA SER A 32 15.97 23.93 17.70
C SER A 32 15.22 24.87 18.66
N ALA A 33 14.47 25.85 18.15
CA ALA A 33 13.88 26.92 18.95
C ALA A 33 12.36 26.83 19.17
N VAL A 34 11.64 25.85 18.59
CA VAL A 34 10.16 25.83 18.68
C VAL A 34 9.56 24.42 18.80
N ASN A 35 10.06 23.58 19.71
CA ASN A 35 9.31 22.44 20.24
C ASN A 35 8.59 22.86 21.52
N SER A 36 7.37 23.39 21.38
CA SER A 36 6.46 23.55 22.51
C SER A 36 5.05 23.16 22.09
N LEU A 37 4.54 22.08 22.68
CA LEU A 37 3.12 21.74 22.68
C LEU A 37 2.33 22.96 23.17
N SER A 38 1.72 23.70 22.25
CA SER A 38 0.95 24.90 22.58
C SER A 38 -0.50 24.51 22.85
N THR A 39 -0.86 24.43 24.14
CA THR A 39 -2.25 24.51 24.58
C THR A 39 -2.48 25.89 25.20
N ASP A 40 -3.16 26.78 24.47
CA ASP A 40 -3.57 28.08 24.99
C ASP A 40 -4.96 27.97 25.65
N ILE A 41 -5.05 28.19 26.99
CA ILE A 41 -5.87 29.23 27.67
C ILE A 41 -5.30 29.49 29.11
N ILE A 42 -4.61 30.63 29.26
CA ILE A 42 -4.53 31.58 30.40
C ILE A 42 -4.71 31.06 31.86
N ASP A 43 -3.61 30.98 32.63
CA ASP A 43 -3.48 31.66 33.94
C ASP A 43 -2.02 32.01 34.24
N SER A 44 -1.77 33.27 34.59
CA SER A 44 -0.45 33.84 34.80
C SER A 44 0.02 33.65 36.24
N SER A 45 0.63 32.50 36.57
CA SER A 45 1.70 32.40 37.59
C SER A 45 2.09 30.96 37.92
N THR A 46 2.91 30.32 37.08
CA THR A 46 3.89 29.30 37.52
C THR A 46 4.85 29.05 36.36
N GLU A 47 6.16 29.15 36.63
CA GLU A 47 7.20 28.66 35.74
C GLU A 47 7.03 27.15 35.55
N TRP A 48 6.42 26.75 34.44
CA TRP A 48 6.50 25.38 33.95
C TRP A 48 7.68 25.32 32.99
N ASN A 49 8.77 24.68 33.40
CA ASN A 49 9.68 24.04 32.46
C ASN A 49 8.82 23.07 31.64
N THR A 50 8.49 23.43 30.40
CA THR A 50 7.93 22.48 29.43
C THR A 50 9.06 21.51 29.08
N ILE A 51 9.08 20.36 29.74
CA ILE A 51 9.90 19.22 29.33
C ILE A 51 9.31 18.78 27.97
N THR A 52 10.14 18.74 26.93
CA THR A 52 9.75 18.12 25.64
C THR A 52 9.39 16.67 25.92
N GLU A 53 8.16 16.28 25.58
CA GLU A 53 7.67 14.92 25.71
C GLU A 53 7.91 14.17 24.39
N TYR A 54 8.36 12.92 24.49
CA TYR A 54 8.58 12.03 23.36
C TYR A 54 7.69 10.80 23.51
N ALA A 55 7.25 10.20 22.40
CA ALA A 55 6.55 8.93 22.41
C ALA A 55 7.39 7.87 23.15
N SER A 56 6.77 7.01 23.95
CA SER A 56 7.50 5.87 24.52
C SER A 56 7.87 4.87 23.42
N ILE A 57 8.73 3.91 23.75
CA ILE A 57 9.10 2.84 22.82
C ILE A 57 7.98 1.81 22.68
N ASP A 58 7.19 1.59 23.74
CA ASP A 58 6.12 0.59 23.80
C ASP A 58 4.71 1.14 23.51
N GLY A 59 4.60 2.42 23.11
CA GLY A 59 3.35 3.13 22.85
C GLY A 59 2.56 3.56 24.10
N THR A 60 2.96 3.14 25.30
CA THR A 60 2.29 3.47 26.56
C THR A 60 2.27 4.99 26.83
N GLY A 61 1.11 5.50 27.23
CA GLY A 61 0.92 6.90 27.60
C GLY A 61 0.65 7.83 26.42
N ASN A 62 0.46 7.30 25.20
CA ASN A 62 -0.02 8.09 24.07
C ASN A 62 -1.38 8.72 24.40
N ASN A 63 -2.38 7.91 24.76
CA ASN A 63 -3.66 8.43 25.24
C ASN A 63 -3.60 8.74 26.75
N ILE A 64 -3.97 9.96 27.14
CA ILE A 64 -3.85 10.43 28.54
C ILE A 64 -4.86 9.73 29.46
N ASP A 65 -6.08 9.50 28.98
CA ASP A 65 -7.16 8.93 29.77
C ASP A 65 -7.09 7.41 29.80
N ASN A 66 -6.59 6.79 28.73
CA ASN A 66 -6.38 5.35 28.58
C ASN A 66 -4.93 5.04 28.17
N PRO A 67 -3.95 5.05 29.10
CA PRO A 67 -2.53 4.95 28.76
C PRO A 67 -2.10 3.71 27.98
N GLU A 68 -2.85 2.62 28.05
CA GLU A 68 -2.55 1.37 27.32
C GLU A 68 -3.11 1.37 25.89
N LEU A 69 -3.85 2.39 25.47
CA LEU A 69 -4.52 2.36 24.16
C LEU A 69 -3.48 2.46 23.02
N GLY A 70 -3.41 1.43 22.18
CA GLY A 70 -2.43 1.30 21.10
C GLY A 70 -1.01 0.88 21.54
N SER A 71 -0.79 0.57 22.82
CA SER A 71 0.50 0.03 23.30
C SER A 71 0.68 -1.44 22.90
N VAL A 72 1.91 -1.93 23.05
CA VAL A 72 2.26 -3.34 22.82
C VAL A 72 1.39 -4.28 23.67
N GLY A 73 0.92 -5.36 23.06
CA GLY A 73 0.12 -6.40 23.72
C GLY A 73 -1.37 -6.08 23.80
N THR A 74 -1.82 -4.97 23.23
CA THR A 74 -3.25 -4.62 23.17
C THR A 74 -4.03 -5.54 22.25
N GLN A 75 -5.31 -5.74 22.55
CA GLN A 75 -6.20 -6.53 21.70
C GLN A 75 -6.45 -5.83 20.37
N LEU A 76 -6.46 -6.61 19.29
CA LEU A 76 -6.98 -6.15 18.01
C LEU A 76 -8.47 -5.88 18.15
N ILE A 77 -8.92 -4.71 17.68
CA ILE A 77 -10.35 -4.38 17.68
C ILE A 77 -11.06 -5.10 16.53
N ARG A 78 -12.39 -5.02 16.52
CA ARG A 78 -13.27 -5.74 15.61
C ARG A 78 -14.16 -4.75 14.87
N LEU A 79 -14.08 -4.72 13.54
CA LEU A 79 -15.01 -3.97 12.70
C LEU A 79 -16.32 -4.77 12.50
N ALA A 80 -16.22 -6.10 12.45
CA ALA A 80 -17.35 -7.02 12.48
C ALA A 80 -17.28 -7.94 13.72
N GLU A 81 -18.42 -8.44 14.20
CA GLU A 81 -18.43 -9.39 15.31
C GLU A 81 -17.60 -10.63 14.96
N ALA A 82 -16.85 -11.18 15.94
CA ALA A 82 -16.03 -12.37 15.74
C ALA A 82 -16.89 -13.58 15.35
N ASP A 83 -16.57 -14.23 14.23
CA ASP A 83 -17.34 -15.33 13.64
C ASP A 83 -16.61 -16.67 13.79
N TYR A 84 -16.57 -17.14 15.05
CA TYR A 84 -16.08 -18.47 15.37
C TYR A 84 -17.18 -19.52 15.20
N GLY A 85 -16.84 -20.74 14.77
CA GLY A 85 -17.81 -21.82 14.52
C GLY A 85 -18.62 -22.24 15.76
N ASP A 86 -18.10 -22.01 16.96
CA ASP A 86 -18.79 -22.20 18.25
C ASP A 86 -19.18 -20.88 18.95
N GLY A 87 -18.95 -19.74 18.29
CA GLY A 87 -19.12 -18.40 18.82
C GLY A 87 -18.09 -18.00 19.89
N LEU A 88 -17.03 -18.79 20.10
CA LEU A 88 -16.04 -18.54 21.15
C LEU A 88 -14.60 -18.59 20.63
N SER A 89 -14.17 -19.69 20.03
CA SER A 89 -12.77 -19.86 19.63
C SER A 89 -12.50 -20.94 18.58
N THR A 90 -13.49 -21.78 18.22
CA THR A 90 -13.33 -22.76 17.14
C THR A 90 -13.23 -22.01 15.81
N PRO A 91 -12.13 -22.15 15.03
CA PRO A 91 -11.94 -21.42 13.77
C PRO A 91 -13.17 -21.47 12.86
N GLY A 92 -13.42 -20.37 12.15
CA GLY A 92 -14.55 -20.26 11.23
C GLY A 92 -14.35 -21.04 9.92
N GLY A 93 -15.41 -21.16 9.13
CA GLY A 93 -15.33 -21.69 7.76
C GLY A 93 -15.28 -23.22 7.62
N GLU A 94 -15.76 -24.00 8.59
CA GLU A 94 -15.88 -25.47 8.48
C GLU A 94 -16.74 -25.91 7.27
N ASP A 95 -17.66 -25.06 6.82
CA ASP A 95 -18.53 -25.26 5.67
C ASP A 95 -17.96 -24.71 4.35
N ARG A 96 -16.73 -24.17 4.37
CA ARG A 96 -16.02 -23.63 3.20
C ARG A 96 -14.99 -24.67 2.68
N PRO A 97 -14.58 -24.60 1.40
CA PRO A 97 -13.48 -25.43 0.90
C PRO A 97 -12.17 -25.19 1.66
N SER A 98 -11.20 -26.10 1.50
CA SER A 98 -9.87 -25.89 2.07
C SER A 98 -9.24 -24.63 1.50
N ALA A 99 -8.42 -23.94 2.30
CA ALA A 99 -7.76 -22.72 1.85
C ALA A 99 -6.88 -22.96 0.60
N ARG A 100 -6.27 -24.15 0.49
CA ARG A 100 -5.50 -24.56 -0.68
C ARG A 100 -6.35 -24.84 -1.91
N GLU A 101 -7.54 -25.39 -1.75
CA GLU A 101 -8.49 -25.51 -2.86
C GLU A 101 -8.89 -24.14 -3.39
N ILE A 102 -9.18 -23.19 -2.50
CA ILE A 102 -9.52 -21.81 -2.88
C ILE A 102 -8.35 -21.16 -3.62
N SER A 103 -7.14 -21.20 -3.06
CA SER A 103 -5.92 -20.67 -3.69
C SER A 103 -5.69 -21.24 -5.09
N ASN A 104 -5.83 -22.56 -5.27
CA ASN A 104 -5.66 -23.21 -6.57
C ASN A 104 -6.65 -22.73 -7.64
N VAL A 105 -7.86 -22.34 -7.24
CA VAL A 105 -8.93 -21.96 -8.18
C VAL A 105 -8.90 -20.47 -8.49
N ILE A 106 -8.66 -19.62 -7.49
CA ILE A 106 -8.79 -18.15 -7.65
C ILE A 106 -7.47 -17.40 -7.65
N ALA A 107 -6.42 -17.93 -7.01
CA ALA A 107 -5.14 -17.22 -6.87
C ALA A 107 -4.04 -17.66 -7.83
N ALA A 108 -4.29 -18.70 -8.64
CA ALA A 108 -3.35 -19.11 -9.66
C ALA A 108 -3.30 -18.08 -10.80
N VAL A 109 -2.09 -17.60 -11.13
CA VAL A 109 -1.88 -16.67 -12.23
C VAL A 109 -2.16 -17.34 -13.57
N ASP A 110 -3.14 -16.81 -14.31
CA ASP A 110 -3.40 -17.21 -15.69
C ASP A 110 -2.57 -16.35 -16.68
N SER A 111 -2.31 -15.09 -16.32
CA SER A 111 -1.36 -14.18 -16.99
C SER A 111 -0.84 -13.11 -16.04
N TYR A 112 0.46 -12.79 -16.11
CA TYR A 112 1.04 -11.69 -15.33
C TYR A 112 0.50 -10.35 -15.82
N GLU A 113 -0.35 -9.71 -15.03
CA GLU A 113 -0.90 -8.38 -15.28
C GLU A 113 -0.24 -7.38 -14.32
N THR A 114 0.42 -6.38 -14.90
CA THR A 114 0.92 -5.23 -14.14
C THR A 114 -0.23 -4.32 -13.77
N ASN A 115 -0.18 -3.71 -12.60
CA ASN A 115 -1.28 -2.89 -12.13
C ASN A 115 -1.60 -1.71 -13.08
N ASP A 116 -2.89 -1.47 -13.26
CA ASP A 116 -3.43 -0.48 -14.17
C ASP A 116 -3.24 0.95 -13.68
N ARG A 117 -2.70 1.19 -12.47
CA ARG A 117 -2.32 2.52 -11.94
C ARG A 117 -0.85 2.87 -12.10
N TYR A 118 -0.02 1.98 -12.67
CA TYR A 118 1.43 2.16 -12.83
C TYR A 118 2.17 2.36 -11.50
N LEU A 119 1.68 1.72 -10.45
CA LEU A 119 2.32 1.66 -9.14
C LEU A 119 3.58 0.81 -9.22
N THR A 120 4.65 1.26 -8.57
CA THR A 120 5.94 0.57 -8.61
C THR A 120 6.08 -0.44 -7.48
N ASP A 121 7.08 -1.32 -7.57
CA ASP A 121 7.40 -2.27 -6.50
C ASP A 121 7.69 -1.58 -5.16
N ILE A 122 8.15 -0.31 -5.15
CA ILE A 122 8.37 0.42 -3.90
C ILE A 122 7.08 0.59 -3.08
N LEU A 123 5.91 0.52 -3.73
CA LEU A 123 4.61 0.61 -3.05
C LEU A 123 4.39 -0.56 -2.09
N TRP A 124 4.59 -1.80 -2.55
CA TRP A 124 4.42 -2.95 -1.65
C TRP A 124 5.57 -3.04 -0.64
N VAL A 125 6.79 -2.58 -0.98
CA VAL A 125 7.91 -2.51 -0.02
C VAL A 125 7.58 -1.53 1.11
N TRP A 126 7.08 -0.34 0.78
CA TRP A 126 6.65 0.64 1.78
C TRP A 126 5.46 0.14 2.59
N GLY A 127 4.44 -0.42 1.91
CA GLY A 127 3.27 -0.99 2.57
C GLY A 127 3.64 -2.08 3.58
N GLN A 128 4.56 -2.98 3.22
CA GLN A 128 5.10 -4.01 4.11
C GLN A 128 5.89 -3.39 5.28
N PHE A 129 6.71 -2.38 5.02
CA PHE A 129 7.47 -1.70 6.07
C PHE A 129 6.55 -1.02 7.10
N ILE A 130 5.49 -0.35 6.66
CA ILE A 130 4.48 0.27 7.54
C ILE A 130 3.62 -0.80 8.24
N ASP A 131 3.23 -1.88 7.56
CA ASP A 131 2.53 -3.00 8.22
C ASP A 131 3.36 -3.55 9.39
N HIS A 132 4.67 -3.68 9.18
CA HIS A 132 5.59 -4.17 10.21
C HIS A 132 5.87 -3.15 11.32
N ASP A 133 5.53 -1.87 11.11
CA ASP A 133 5.61 -0.82 12.13
C ASP A 133 4.39 -0.82 13.07
N ILE A 134 3.23 -1.27 12.56
CA ILE A 134 1.94 -1.10 13.25
C ILE A 134 1.24 -2.42 13.60
N THR A 135 1.58 -3.55 12.95
CA THR A 135 0.96 -4.85 13.20
C THR A 135 1.95 -6.02 13.34
N LEU A 136 1.73 -6.85 14.36
CA LEU A 136 2.37 -8.16 14.50
C LEU A 136 1.48 -9.11 15.30
N THR A 137 1.15 -10.26 14.72
CA THR A 137 0.46 -11.35 15.44
C THR A 137 1.29 -12.63 15.37
N GLU A 138 1.87 -13.02 16.50
CA GLU A 138 2.68 -14.23 16.63
C GLU A 138 1.82 -15.47 16.93
N ALA A 139 2.34 -16.68 16.73
CA ALA A 139 1.63 -17.87 17.20
C ALA A 139 1.59 -17.92 18.73
N ALA A 140 0.62 -18.62 19.29
CA ALA A 140 0.56 -18.83 20.73
C ALA A 140 1.57 -19.90 21.15
N HIS A 141 2.41 -19.64 22.17
CA HIS A 141 3.43 -20.59 22.64
C HIS A 141 3.28 -20.95 24.12
N ASP A 142 3.76 -22.13 24.49
CA ASP A 142 3.99 -22.51 25.88
C ASP A 142 5.24 -21.83 26.46
N GLU A 143 5.53 -22.08 27.75
CA GLU A 143 6.70 -21.52 28.44
C GLU A 143 8.04 -21.97 27.84
N ASP A 144 8.04 -23.04 27.05
CA ASP A 144 9.22 -23.62 26.39
C ASP A 144 9.36 -23.14 24.92
N GLY A 145 8.42 -22.31 24.43
CA GLY A 145 8.42 -21.78 23.06
C GLY A 145 7.80 -22.72 22.03
N ASN A 146 7.06 -23.77 22.42
CA ASN A 146 6.37 -24.64 21.48
C ASN A 146 4.97 -24.09 21.15
N PRO A 147 4.50 -24.17 19.90
CA PRO A 147 3.16 -23.75 19.54
C PRO A 147 2.07 -24.49 20.34
N LEU A 148 1.09 -23.74 20.85
CA LEU A 148 0.00 -24.28 21.68
C LEU A 148 -1.06 -25.04 20.87
N GLU A 149 -1.40 -24.51 19.70
CA GLU A 149 -2.50 -24.99 18.88
C GLU A 149 -2.10 -25.02 17.40
N SER A 150 -2.06 -26.22 16.82
CA SER A 150 -1.89 -26.40 15.39
C SER A 150 -3.24 -26.28 14.68
N PHE A 151 -3.25 -25.65 13.51
CA PHE A 151 -4.43 -25.48 12.66
C PHE A 151 -4.04 -25.62 11.17
N PRO A 152 -3.57 -26.81 10.75
CA PRO A 152 -3.01 -27.01 9.43
C PRO A 152 -4.05 -26.83 8.33
N ILE A 153 -3.57 -26.60 7.11
CA ILE A 153 -4.40 -26.43 5.91
C ILE A 153 -4.43 -27.76 5.15
N ASP A 154 -5.63 -28.29 4.94
CA ASP A 154 -5.82 -29.53 4.18
C ASP A 154 -5.45 -29.33 2.71
N VAL A 155 -4.58 -30.20 2.19
CA VAL A 155 -4.16 -30.20 0.78
C VAL A 155 -5.11 -31.09 -0.04
N PRO A 156 -5.65 -30.60 -1.18
CA PRO A 156 -6.45 -31.44 -2.07
C PRO A 156 -5.68 -32.65 -2.58
N THR A 157 -6.31 -33.83 -2.60
CA THR A 157 -5.65 -35.06 -3.06
C THR A 157 -5.11 -34.91 -4.49
N GLY A 158 -3.82 -35.17 -4.66
CA GLY A 158 -3.14 -35.04 -5.94
C GLY A 158 -2.78 -33.60 -6.32
N ASP A 159 -2.74 -32.68 -5.35
CA ASP A 159 -2.22 -31.32 -5.57
C ASP A 159 -0.82 -31.41 -6.21
N PRO A 160 -0.59 -30.75 -7.35
CA PRO A 160 0.65 -30.94 -8.12
C PRO A 160 1.91 -30.48 -7.39
N PHE A 161 1.76 -29.64 -6.37
CA PHE A 161 2.87 -29.08 -5.60
C PHE A 161 2.98 -29.78 -4.24
N PHE A 162 1.89 -29.84 -3.48
CA PHE A 162 1.92 -30.25 -2.07
C PHE A 162 1.51 -31.71 -1.81
N ASP A 163 0.85 -32.38 -2.76
CA ASP A 163 0.52 -33.83 -2.70
C ASP A 163 0.75 -34.50 -4.06
N PRO A 164 1.98 -34.50 -4.59
CA PRO A 164 2.25 -34.96 -5.96
C PRO A 164 2.13 -36.48 -6.13
N ASP A 165 2.17 -37.25 -5.04
CA ASP A 165 1.97 -38.71 -5.08
C ASP A 165 0.51 -39.13 -4.87
N GLY A 166 -0.36 -38.18 -4.50
CA GLY A 166 -1.79 -38.38 -4.33
C GLY A 166 -2.12 -39.20 -3.08
N SER A 167 -1.33 -39.02 -2.01
CA SER A 167 -1.53 -39.64 -0.70
C SER A 167 -2.91 -39.26 -0.12
N GLY A 168 -3.30 -37.99 -0.30
CA GLY A 168 -4.49 -37.38 0.28
C GLY A 168 -4.42 -37.14 1.79
N ASP A 169 -3.24 -37.31 2.40
CA ASP A 169 -3.02 -37.10 3.85
C ASP A 169 -2.07 -35.91 4.13
N ASP A 170 -1.58 -35.22 3.09
CA ASP A 170 -0.66 -34.08 3.21
C ASP A 170 -1.38 -32.78 3.66
N VAL A 171 -0.64 -31.92 4.37
CA VAL A 171 -1.12 -30.63 4.88
C VAL A 171 -0.06 -29.55 4.77
N ILE A 172 -0.49 -28.29 4.69
CA ILE A 172 0.41 -27.14 4.88
C ILE A 172 0.34 -26.72 6.35
N GLY A 173 1.49 -26.59 7.01
CA GLY A 173 1.59 -26.26 8.42
C GLY A 173 1.09 -24.85 8.75
N LEU A 174 0.35 -24.71 9.85
CA LEU A 174 -0.03 -23.42 10.44
C LEU A 174 -0.30 -23.60 11.94
N ASN A 175 0.12 -22.62 12.74
CA ASN A 175 -0.17 -22.53 14.17
C ASN A 175 -1.08 -21.33 14.45
N ARG A 176 -1.99 -21.47 15.42
CA ARG A 176 -2.95 -20.42 15.77
C ARG A 176 -2.28 -19.26 16.52
N SER A 177 -2.77 -18.05 16.29
CA SER A 177 -2.21 -16.81 16.83
C SER A 177 -2.37 -16.67 18.35
N ALA A 178 -1.46 -15.95 18.99
CA ALA A 178 -1.55 -15.52 20.37
C ALA A 178 -2.85 -14.73 20.61
N PHE A 179 -3.44 -14.92 21.79
CA PHE A 179 -4.76 -14.39 22.10
C PHE A 179 -4.97 -14.12 23.58
N GLU A 180 -5.97 -13.32 23.86
CA GLU A 180 -6.63 -13.18 25.15
C GLU A 180 -8.11 -13.56 25.03
N LEU A 181 -8.78 -13.72 26.17
CA LEU A 181 -10.23 -13.93 26.22
C LEU A 181 -10.91 -12.63 26.65
N ASP A 182 -11.95 -12.24 25.94
CA ASP A 182 -12.80 -11.13 26.35
C ASP A 182 -13.71 -11.47 27.55
N GLU A 183 -14.54 -10.53 27.98
CA GLU A 183 -15.46 -10.71 29.11
C GLU A 183 -16.49 -11.84 28.93
N ASN A 184 -16.76 -12.24 27.69
CA ASN A 184 -17.68 -13.32 27.32
C ASN A 184 -16.95 -14.65 27.06
N GLY A 185 -15.62 -14.66 27.11
CA GLY A 185 -14.79 -15.82 26.82
C GLY A 185 -14.54 -16.05 25.33
N VAL A 186 -14.77 -15.03 24.48
CA VAL A 186 -14.44 -15.07 23.05
C VAL A 186 -12.96 -14.77 22.87
N ARG A 187 -12.30 -15.49 21.95
CA ARG A 187 -10.89 -15.31 21.60
C ARG A 187 -10.67 -13.97 20.89
N GLN A 188 -9.73 -13.18 21.40
CA GLN A 188 -9.27 -11.93 20.79
C GLN A 188 -7.76 -11.99 20.58
N GLN A 189 -7.29 -11.81 19.34
CA GLN A 189 -5.86 -11.74 19.06
C GLN A 189 -5.29 -10.41 19.58
N ILE A 190 -3.99 -10.44 19.88
CA ILE A 190 -3.26 -9.28 20.40
C ILE A 190 -2.23 -8.80 19.39
N ASN A 191 -2.02 -7.50 19.32
CA ASN A 191 -0.91 -6.90 18.60
C ASN A 191 0.35 -6.99 19.48
N GLN A 192 1.43 -7.54 18.95
CA GLN A 192 2.68 -7.76 19.69
C GLN A 192 3.67 -6.59 19.54
N ILE A 193 3.28 -5.56 18.80
CA ILE A 193 4.01 -4.30 18.64
C ILE A 193 3.05 -3.11 18.86
N THR A 194 3.56 -1.89 18.81
CA THR A 194 2.76 -0.66 18.91
C THR A 194 1.78 -0.55 17.74
N ALA A 195 0.65 0.13 17.94
CA ALA A 195 -0.31 0.39 16.85
C ALA A 195 0.06 1.61 16.00
N PHE A 196 0.93 2.49 16.50
CA PHE A 196 1.20 3.79 15.91
C PHE A 196 2.24 3.71 14.78
N ILE A 197 2.16 4.62 13.81
CA ILE A 197 3.28 4.89 12.90
C ILE A 197 4.33 5.69 13.68
N ASP A 198 5.11 5.00 14.51
CA ASP A 198 6.07 5.57 15.45
C ASP A 198 7.51 5.04 15.25
N GLY A 199 7.73 4.36 14.12
CA GLY A 199 9.03 3.83 13.75
C GLY A 199 9.47 2.67 14.63
N SER A 200 8.55 1.96 15.30
CA SER A 200 8.85 0.74 16.04
C SER A 200 9.62 -0.30 15.20
N GLY A 201 9.43 -0.34 13.86
CA GLY A 201 10.22 -1.18 12.95
C GLY A 201 11.70 -0.78 12.85
N ILE A 202 12.05 0.44 13.26
CA ILE A 202 13.42 0.98 13.33
C ILE A 202 13.95 0.92 14.75
N TYR A 203 13.14 1.30 15.74
CA TYR A 203 13.56 1.56 17.11
C TYR A 203 13.24 0.43 18.10
N GLY A 204 12.41 -0.53 17.71
CA GLY A 204 11.88 -1.57 18.59
C GLY A 204 10.56 -1.18 19.23
N SER A 205 9.86 -2.18 19.76
CA SER A 205 8.64 -2.04 20.57
C SER A 205 8.89 -2.23 22.07
N ASP A 206 10.15 -2.45 22.47
CA ASP A 206 10.54 -2.53 23.88
C ASP A 206 11.88 -1.82 24.14
N GLU A 207 12.04 -1.33 25.36
CA GLU A 207 13.21 -0.54 25.78
C GLU A 207 14.54 -1.31 25.75
N GLU A 208 14.50 -2.64 25.86
CA GLU A 208 15.70 -3.49 25.84
C GLU A 208 16.26 -3.53 24.42
N LEU A 209 15.44 -3.90 23.43
CA LEU A 209 15.82 -3.87 22.02
C LEU A 209 16.20 -2.46 21.56
N ALA A 210 15.43 -1.43 21.95
CA ALA A 210 15.76 -0.05 21.62
C ALA A 210 17.14 0.37 22.14
N ALA A 211 17.50 -0.02 23.36
CA ALA A 211 18.82 0.20 23.92
C ALA A 211 19.90 -0.62 23.17
N GLU A 212 19.60 -1.85 22.75
CA GLU A 212 20.51 -2.68 21.97
C GLU A 212 20.82 -2.10 20.60
N LEU A 213 19.87 -1.44 19.95
CA LEU A 213 20.07 -0.83 18.63
C LEU A 213 20.88 0.47 18.68
N ARG A 214 21.09 1.06 19.87
CA ARG A 214 21.76 2.35 20.05
C ARG A 214 23.26 2.25 20.30
N THR A 215 24.01 3.22 19.81
CA THR A 215 25.45 3.38 20.14
C THR A 215 25.67 4.08 21.49
N PHE A 216 24.67 4.84 21.96
CA PHE A 216 24.79 5.81 23.06
C PHE A 216 25.90 6.85 22.86
N VAL A 217 26.23 7.14 21.59
CA VAL A 217 27.15 8.20 21.21
C VAL A 217 26.55 9.00 20.06
N GLY A 218 26.43 10.32 20.26
CA GLY A 218 25.95 11.25 19.22
C GLY A 218 24.50 11.05 18.82
N GLY A 219 23.70 10.37 19.64
CA GLY A 219 22.32 10.02 19.36
C GLY A 219 22.15 8.96 18.27
N GLN A 220 23.20 8.23 17.89
CA GLN A 220 23.19 7.34 16.72
C GLN A 220 22.75 5.91 17.02
N LEU A 221 22.10 5.28 16.03
CA LEU A 221 21.86 3.85 15.93
C LEU A 221 23.11 3.11 15.44
N LYS A 222 23.27 1.86 15.86
CA LYS A 222 24.35 0.97 15.42
C LYS A 222 24.18 0.63 13.94
N THR A 223 25.30 0.49 13.26
CA THR A 223 25.39 -0.03 11.90
C THR A 223 26.53 -1.06 11.80
N SER A 224 26.51 -1.86 10.74
CA SER A 224 27.62 -2.74 10.34
C SER A 224 28.40 -2.13 9.16
N ASP A 225 29.32 -2.91 8.57
CA ASP A 225 30.12 -2.44 7.44
C ASP A 225 29.23 -2.01 6.27
N GLY A 226 29.56 -0.88 5.64
CA GLY A 226 28.74 -0.30 4.56
C GLY A 226 27.51 0.47 5.05
N ASP A 227 27.47 0.83 6.33
CA ASP A 227 26.33 1.48 6.98
C ASP A 227 25.02 0.70 6.77
N LEU A 228 25.14 -0.63 6.76
CA LEU A 228 24.01 -1.56 6.81
C LEU A 228 23.53 -1.72 8.27
N LEU A 229 22.40 -2.40 8.45
CA LEU A 229 21.89 -2.75 9.79
C LEU A 229 22.94 -3.50 10.63
N PRO A 230 22.89 -3.40 11.97
CA PRO A 230 23.75 -4.21 12.85
C PRO A 230 23.37 -5.69 12.74
N TYR A 231 24.23 -6.60 13.21
CA TYR A 231 23.90 -8.04 13.27
C TYR A 231 23.36 -8.44 14.63
N GLY A 232 22.37 -9.34 14.61
CA GLY A 232 21.95 -10.10 15.77
C GLY A 232 22.88 -11.26 16.08
N ASP A 233 22.63 -11.93 17.20
CA ASP A 233 23.36 -13.14 17.63
C ASP A 233 23.13 -14.35 16.70
N ASP A 234 22.15 -14.27 15.80
CA ASP A 234 21.73 -15.28 14.84
C ASP A 234 22.39 -15.18 13.47
N GLY A 235 23.15 -14.11 13.22
CA GLY A 235 23.82 -13.86 11.96
C GLY A 235 22.94 -13.18 10.91
N PHE A 236 21.71 -12.80 11.25
CA PHE A 236 20.90 -11.89 10.45
C PHE A 236 21.08 -10.45 10.89
N PHE A 237 20.58 -9.51 10.07
CA PHE A 237 20.50 -8.12 10.49
C PHE A 237 19.51 -7.97 11.65
N GLN A 238 19.82 -7.09 12.60
CA GLN A 238 18.97 -6.73 13.72
C GLN A 238 18.35 -5.34 13.45
N ALA A 239 17.04 -5.25 13.59
CA ALA A 239 16.27 -4.02 13.46
C ALA A 239 15.24 -3.92 14.60
N GLY A 240 14.39 -2.90 14.58
CA GLY A 240 13.29 -2.77 15.54
C GLY A 240 12.20 -3.83 15.37
N ASP A 241 11.97 -4.29 14.14
CA ASP A 241 11.06 -5.41 13.84
C ASP A 241 11.83 -6.71 13.51
N ILE A 242 11.30 -7.83 14.00
CA ILE A 242 11.92 -9.16 13.87
C ILE A 242 11.84 -9.74 12.44
N ARG A 243 11.00 -9.20 11.57
CA ARG A 243 10.81 -9.64 10.18
C ARG A 243 11.65 -8.83 9.18
N ALA A 244 12.55 -7.96 9.64
CA ALA A 244 13.35 -7.09 8.78
C ALA A 244 14.24 -7.82 7.73
N ASN A 245 14.48 -9.13 7.89
CA ASN A 245 15.25 -9.95 6.96
C ASN A 245 14.37 -10.79 6.02
N GLU A 246 13.04 -10.61 6.04
CA GLU A 246 12.11 -11.44 5.27
C GLU A 246 12.47 -11.45 3.80
N ASN A 247 12.65 -10.28 3.18
CA ASN A 247 13.22 -10.14 1.84
C ASN A 247 14.20 -8.96 1.76
N VAL A 248 15.13 -9.01 0.80
CA VAL A 248 16.19 -7.97 0.67
C VAL A 248 15.67 -6.57 0.33
N ALA A 249 14.49 -6.41 -0.28
CA ALA A 249 13.91 -5.10 -0.55
C ALA A 249 13.40 -4.45 0.75
N LEU A 250 12.73 -5.23 1.61
CA LEU A 250 12.35 -4.81 2.96
C LEU A 250 13.58 -4.46 3.80
N THR A 251 14.61 -5.32 3.82
CA THR A 251 15.87 -5.04 4.56
C THR A 251 16.55 -3.76 4.06
N SER A 252 16.47 -3.48 2.76
CA SER A 252 16.97 -2.22 2.18
C SER A 252 16.21 -1.00 2.71
N MET A 253 14.88 -1.10 2.86
CA MET A 253 14.06 -0.04 3.44
C MET A 253 14.43 0.22 4.91
N HIS A 254 14.58 -0.82 5.74
CA HIS A 254 15.07 -0.67 7.12
C HIS A 254 16.45 0.01 7.15
N THR A 255 17.36 -0.35 6.25
CA THR A 255 18.70 0.23 6.16
C THR A 255 18.65 1.73 5.88
N ILE A 256 17.81 2.16 4.92
CA ILE A 256 17.66 3.58 4.57
C ILE A 256 17.14 4.40 5.75
N TRP A 257 16.21 3.87 6.53
CA TRP A 257 15.66 4.58 7.69
C TRP A 257 16.62 4.68 8.87
N VAL A 258 17.48 3.68 9.10
CA VAL A 258 18.58 3.77 10.07
C VAL A 258 19.60 4.82 9.64
N ARG A 259 19.91 4.89 8.34
CA ARG A 259 20.78 5.94 7.78
C ARG A 259 20.17 7.32 7.95
N GLU A 260 18.87 7.49 7.71
CA GLU A 260 18.21 8.80 7.86
C GLU A 260 18.24 9.28 9.31
N HIS A 261 17.97 8.38 10.27
CA HIS A 261 18.13 8.70 11.69
C HIS A 261 19.56 9.19 12.01
N ASN A 262 20.58 8.45 11.57
CA ASN A 262 21.98 8.78 11.84
C ASN A 262 22.42 10.08 11.15
N ARG A 263 21.89 10.36 9.95
CA ARG A 263 22.11 11.63 9.24
C ARG A 263 21.53 12.79 10.04
N ILE A 264 20.27 12.69 10.46
CA ILE A 264 19.58 13.72 11.25
C ILE A 264 20.29 13.94 12.60
N ALA A 265 20.62 12.87 13.33
CA ALA A 265 21.33 12.96 14.61
C ALA A 265 22.67 13.69 14.47
N SER A 266 23.41 13.42 13.40
CA SER A 266 24.70 14.07 13.12
C SER A 266 24.53 15.56 12.82
N GLU A 267 23.52 15.92 12.02
CA GLU A 267 23.20 17.32 11.70
C GLU A 267 22.75 18.10 12.96
N LEU A 268 21.91 17.50 13.80
CA LEU A 268 21.49 18.08 15.07
C LEU A 268 22.68 18.32 16.01
N ALA A 269 23.64 17.39 16.05
CA ALA A 269 24.84 17.51 16.86
C ALA A 269 25.78 18.63 16.37
N ASP A 270 25.91 18.78 15.04
CA ASP A 270 26.70 19.86 14.44
C ASP A 270 26.08 21.25 14.68
N GLU A 271 24.75 21.33 14.64
CA GLU A 271 24.00 22.57 14.86
C GLU A 271 23.87 22.95 16.34
N ASN A 272 23.76 21.95 17.22
CA ASN A 272 23.54 22.14 18.66
C ASN A 272 24.54 21.28 19.48
N PRO A 273 25.83 21.70 19.57
CA PRO A 273 26.88 20.89 20.19
C PRO A 273 26.74 20.64 21.70
N ASP A 274 25.79 21.31 22.36
CA ASP A 274 25.50 21.16 23.79
C ASP A 274 24.43 20.08 24.07
N LEU A 275 23.74 19.55 23.05
CA LEU A 275 22.77 18.47 23.22
C LEU A 275 23.46 17.19 23.69
N THR A 276 22.81 16.50 24.61
CA THR A 276 23.22 15.17 25.07
C THR A 276 22.91 14.10 24.02
N ASP A 277 23.53 12.93 24.17
CA ASP A 277 23.22 11.74 23.35
C ASP A 277 21.71 11.43 23.32
N GLU A 278 21.06 11.46 24.48
CA GLU A 278 19.63 11.18 24.60
C GLU A 278 18.77 12.23 23.91
N GLU A 279 19.12 13.52 24.05
CA GLU A 279 18.38 14.59 23.37
C GLU A 279 18.55 14.52 21.84
N LEU A 280 19.72 14.14 21.35
CA LEU A 280 19.96 13.92 19.92
C LEU A 280 19.15 12.73 19.39
N TYR A 281 19.20 11.59 20.09
CA TYR A 281 18.47 10.38 19.72
C TYR A 281 16.96 10.64 19.65
N GLN A 282 16.38 11.26 20.68
CA GLN A 282 14.94 11.50 20.73
C GLN A 282 14.47 12.53 19.70
N GLN A 283 15.25 13.59 19.45
CA GLN A 283 14.91 14.56 18.42
C GLN A 283 15.03 13.95 17.01
N ALA A 284 16.08 13.16 16.73
CA ALA A 284 16.22 12.45 15.46
C ALA A 284 15.09 11.43 15.26
N ARG A 285 14.76 10.65 16.29
CA ARG A 285 13.62 9.73 16.28
C ARG A 285 12.31 10.44 15.97
N GLN A 286 12.03 11.55 16.64
CA GLN A 286 10.80 12.32 16.45
C GLN A 286 10.66 12.90 15.03
N ILE A 287 11.77 13.33 14.41
CA ILE A 287 11.77 13.81 13.02
C ILE A 287 11.51 12.66 12.05
N VAL A 288 12.22 11.53 12.20
CA VAL A 288 12.01 10.33 11.37
C VAL A 288 10.57 9.83 11.46
N ILE A 289 9.98 9.79 12.66
CA ILE A 289 8.56 9.47 12.85
C ILE A 289 7.68 10.41 12.03
N GLY A 290 7.96 11.71 12.07
CA GLY A 290 7.23 12.67 11.27
C GLY A 290 7.35 12.44 9.76
N GLU A 291 8.54 12.09 9.26
CA GLU A 291 8.76 11.75 7.85
C GLU A 291 7.99 10.48 7.45
N LEU A 292 7.98 9.43 8.29
CA LEU A 292 7.20 8.20 8.05
C LEU A 292 5.69 8.51 7.94
N GLN A 293 5.18 9.30 8.88
CA GLN A 293 3.77 9.72 8.91
C GLN A 293 3.41 10.57 7.69
N ALA A 294 4.23 11.57 7.36
CA ALA A 294 4.02 12.44 6.21
C ALA A 294 4.03 11.65 4.88
N ILE A 295 5.06 10.83 4.64
CA ILE A 295 5.15 10.02 3.41
C ILE A 295 3.96 9.07 3.29
N THR A 296 3.54 8.44 4.40
CA THR A 296 2.40 7.52 4.38
C THR A 296 1.10 8.22 3.96
N PHE A 297 0.81 9.40 4.51
CA PHE A 297 -0.46 10.10 4.25
C PHE A 297 -0.45 11.01 3.02
N ASN A 298 0.70 11.56 2.65
CA ASN A 298 0.82 12.51 1.54
C ASN A 298 1.19 11.82 0.22
N GLU A 299 1.84 10.65 0.26
CA GLU A 299 2.26 9.93 -0.95
C GLU A 299 1.65 8.53 -1.08
N PHE A 300 1.80 7.65 -0.09
CA PHE A 300 1.40 6.24 -0.20
C PHE A 300 -0.12 6.04 -0.27
N LEU A 301 -0.89 6.57 0.69
CA LEU A 301 -2.35 6.44 0.68
C LEU A 301 -2.99 7.10 -0.55
N PRO A 302 -2.57 8.31 -0.99
CA PRO A 302 -3.06 8.89 -2.23
C PRO A 302 -2.68 8.09 -3.49
N ALA A 303 -1.55 7.38 -3.50
CA ALA A 303 -1.19 6.52 -4.62
C ALA A 303 -2.20 5.35 -4.77
N LEU A 304 -2.60 4.74 -3.65
CA LEU A 304 -3.58 3.65 -3.59
C LEU A 304 -5.02 4.09 -3.89
N PHE A 305 -5.45 5.19 -3.29
CA PHE A 305 -6.87 5.57 -3.27
C PHE A 305 -7.24 6.74 -4.18
N GLY A 306 -6.24 7.43 -4.72
CA GLY A 306 -6.44 8.74 -5.32
C GLY A 306 -6.66 9.83 -4.25
N THR A 307 -6.89 11.05 -4.72
CA THR A 307 -7.02 12.22 -3.83
C THR A 307 -8.39 12.32 -3.15
N GLY A 308 -8.39 12.73 -1.88
CA GLY A 308 -9.61 13.10 -1.15
C GLY A 308 -10.41 11.94 -0.53
N VAL A 309 -9.87 10.71 -0.56
CA VAL A 309 -10.45 9.54 0.10
C VAL A 309 -10.20 9.57 1.61
N VAL A 310 -8.96 9.80 2.03
CA VAL A 310 -8.61 10.07 3.43
C VAL A 310 -9.02 11.52 3.76
N SER A 311 -9.74 11.72 4.87
CA SER A 311 -10.21 13.03 5.31
C SER A 311 -9.06 13.98 5.66
N GLU A 312 -9.32 15.29 5.69
CA GLU A 312 -8.35 16.27 6.19
C GLU A 312 -8.15 16.10 7.70
N TYR A 313 -6.92 16.31 8.18
CA TYR A 313 -6.64 16.24 9.61
C TYR A 313 -7.30 17.40 10.38
N MET A 314 -8.02 17.07 11.45
CA MET A 314 -8.76 18.04 12.27
C MET A 314 -8.16 18.24 13.67
N GLY A 315 -7.02 17.61 13.96
CA GLY A 315 -6.37 17.59 15.27
C GLY A 315 -6.61 16.30 16.05
N TYR A 316 -5.78 16.07 17.07
CA TYR A 316 -5.86 14.89 17.94
C TYR A 316 -7.20 14.81 18.69
N GLU A 317 -7.83 13.64 18.65
CA GLU A 317 -9.08 13.34 19.32
C GLU A 317 -8.87 12.20 20.35
N PRO A 318 -8.82 12.51 21.66
CA PRO A 318 -8.53 11.51 22.70
C PRO A 318 -9.61 10.43 22.86
N SER A 319 -10.79 10.61 22.25
CA SER A 319 -11.85 9.59 22.24
C SER A 319 -11.74 8.57 21.09
N VAL A 320 -10.83 8.78 20.14
CA VAL A 320 -10.55 7.82 19.06
C VAL A 320 -9.69 6.67 19.60
N ASP A 321 -10.04 5.44 19.20
CA ASP A 321 -9.26 4.24 19.49
C ASP A 321 -8.32 3.90 18.32
N PRO A 322 -6.99 4.14 18.44
CA PRO A 322 -6.01 3.85 17.39
C PRO A 322 -5.71 2.36 17.24
N SER A 323 -6.19 1.48 18.14
CA SER A 323 -5.86 0.06 18.13
C SER A 323 -6.15 -0.58 16.77
N ILE A 324 -5.30 -1.49 16.33
CA ILE A 324 -5.43 -2.11 15.01
C ILE A 324 -6.67 -3.01 14.93
N ALA A 325 -7.44 -2.88 13.85
CA ALA A 325 -8.56 -3.76 13.54
C ALA A 325 -8.06 -5.12 13.04
N ASN A 326 -8.73 -6.19 13.46
CA ASN A 326 -8.38 -7.55 13.03
C ASN A 326 -8.62 -7.74 11.52
N GLU A 327 -9.70 -7.15 11.00
CA GLU A 327 -10.02 -7.12 9.57
C GLU A 327 -8.97 -6.36 8.75
N PHE A 328 -8.35 -5.33 9.33
CA PHE A 328 -7.26 -4.60 8.71
C PHE A 328 -6.00 -5.47 8.58
N SER A 329 -5.46 -5.96 9.70
CA SER A 329 -4.17 -6.68 9.72
C SER A 329 -4.24 -8.11 9.15
N ASN A 330 -5.40 -8.76 9.20
CA ASN A 330 -5.56 -10.16 8.79
C ASN A 330 -6.40 -10.35 7.53
N ALA A 331 -6.83 -9.27 6.88
CA ALA A 331 -7.39 -9.30 5.54
C ALA A 331 -6.97 -8.09 4.70
N ALA A 332 -7.52 -6.90 4.95
CA ALA A 332 -7.45 -5.79 3.99
C ALA A 332 -6.01 -5.32 3.69
N TYR A 333 -5.17 -5.16 4.72
CA TYR A 333 -3.80 -4.66 4.54
C TYR A 333 -2.81 -5.72 4.02
N ARG A 334 -3.30 -6.93 3.72
CA ARG A 334 -2.55 -8.00 3.04
C ARG A 334 -2.66 -7.95 1.52
N PHE A 335 -3.24 -6.89 0.96
CA PHE A 335 -3.33 -6.68 -0.48
C PHE A 335 -1.95 -6.69 -1.15
N GLY A 336 -0.90 -6.20 -0.47
CA GLY A 336 0.45 -6.11 -1.02
C GLY A 336 1.04 -7.47 -1.46
N HIS A 337 0.51 -8.58 -0.96
CA HIS A 337 0.91 -9.93 -1.36
C HIS A 337 0.62 -10.26 -2.83
N THR A 338 -0.37 -9.61 -3.44
CA THR A 338 -0.77 -9.84 -4.84
C THR A 338 0.10 -9.03 -5.79
N MET A 339 0.71 -7.95 -5.28
CA MET A 339 1.51 -7.00 -6.07
C MET A 339 2.94 -7.48 -6.36
N LEU A 340 3.36 -8.61 -5.78
CA LEU A 340 4.74 -9.07 -5.81
C LEU A 340 5.16 -9.53 -7.21
N SER A 341 6.29 -9.02 -7.68
CA SER A 341 6.93 -9.47 -8.92
C SER A 341 7.80 -10.73 -8.67
N SER A 342 7.78 -11.71 -9.59
CA SER A 342 8.66 -12.90 -9.52
C SER A 342 10.15 -12.57 -9.63
N GLU A 343 10.51 -11.38 -10.11
CA GLU A 343 11.89 -10.91 -10.24
C GLU A 343 11.98 -9.47 -9.74
N LEU A 344 12.92 -9.22 -8.83
CA LEU A 344 13.26 -7.88 -8.36
C LEU A 344 14.38 -7.31 -9.24
N LEU A 345 14.11 -6.16 -9.85
CA LEU A 345 15.08 -5.48 -10.70
C LEU A 345 16.25 -4.94 -9.89
N ARG A 346 17.46 -5.05 -10.43
CA ARG A 346 18.65 -4.35 -9.95
C ARG A 346 19.25 -3.50 -11.07
N LEU A 347 19.21 -2.19 -10.91
CA LEU A 347 19.56 -1.24 -11.97
C LEU A 347 20.79 -0.40 -11.62
N ASP A 348 21.66 -0.19 -12.60
CA ASP A 348 22.82 0.71 -12.49
C ASP A 348 22.44 2.20 -12.60
N GLU A 349 23.41 3.09 -12.42
CA GLU A 349 23.23 4.55 -12.53
C GLU A 349 22.70 5.03 -13.90
N THR A 350 22.76 4.18 -14.93
CA THR A 350 22.30 4.48 -16.28
C THR A 350 20.94 3.85 -16.61
N GLY A 351 20.34 3.12 -15.66
CA GLY A 351 19.06 2.42 -15.82
C GLY A 351 19.17 1.10 -16.57
N ASN A 352 20.38 0.56 -16.76
CA ASN A 352 20.56 -0.80 -17.28
C ASN A 352 20.59 -1.81 -16.12
N VAL A 353 20.36 -3.08 -16.42
CA VAL A 353 20.57 -4.16 -15.44
C VAL A 353 22.00 -4.10 -14.91
N ALA A 354 22.14 -4.07 -13.59
CA ALA A 354 23.42 -3.99 -12.90
C ALA A 354 24.29 -5.25 -13.12
N ASP A 355 25.58 -5.18 -12.81
CA ASP A 355 26.54 -6.25 -13.10
C ASP A 355 26.20 -7.55 -12.36
N GLU A 356 25.58 -7.44 -11.18
CA GLU A 356 25.06 -8.54 -10.36
C GLU A 356 23.79 -9.19 -10.94
N GLY A 357 23.15 -8.60 -11.96
CA GLY A 357 21.92 -9.10 -12.59
C GLY A 357 20.67 -8.87 -11.73
N ASN A 358 19.47 -9.18 -12.22
CA ASN A 358 18.26 -9.16 -11.38
C ASN A 358 18.22 -10.37 -10.42
N ILE A 359 17.37 -10.32 -9.40
CA ILE A 359 17.21 -11.40 -8.42
C ILE A 359 15.77 -11.95 -8.45
N ALA A 360 15.63 -13.28 -8.57
CA ALA A 360 14.32 -13.93 -8.43
C ALA A 360 13.81 -13.78 -6.99
N LEU A 361 12.50 -13.56 -6.81
CA LEU A 361 11.91 -13.32 -5.50
C LEU A 361 12.19 -14.49 -4.52
N LEU A 362 12.11 -15.74 -4.99
CA LEU A 362 12.51 -16.92 -4.21
C LEU A 362 13.92 -16.82 -3.57
N ASN A 363 14.86 -16.16 -4.25
CA ASN A 363 16.25 -16.02 -3.79
C ASN A 363 16.47 -14.74 -2.97
N ALA A 364 15.48 -13.85 -2.94
CA ALA A 364 15.50 -12.61 -2.17
C ALA A 364 15.14 -12.83 -0.69
N PHE A 365 14.48 -13.95 -0.36
CA PHE A 365 14.06 -14.24 1.01
C PHE A 365 15.22 -14.63 1.92
N PHE A 366 15.30 -14.05 3.13
CA PHE A 366 16.29 -14.35 4.17
C PHE A 366 17.75 -14.41 3.69
N ASN A 367 18.13 -13.48 2.81
CA ASN A 367 19.43 -13.48 2.14
C ASN A 367 20.24 -12.19 2.39
N PRO A 368 20.71 -11.95 3.64
CA PRO A 368 21.46 -10.73 3.99
C PRO A 368 22.76 -10.58 3.18
N GLY A 369 23.35 -11.71 2.72
CA GLY A 369 24.56 -11.73 1.93
C GLY A 369 24.47 -10.95 0.61
N GLU A 370 23.28 -10.82 0.03
CA GLU A 370 23.08 -9.99 -1.17
C GLU A 370 23.33 -8.51 -0.89
N LEU A 371 22.91 -8.00 0.28
CA LEU A 371 23.12 -6.61 0.66
C LEU A 371 24.56 -6.37 1.14
N GLU A 372 25.17 -7.37 1.78
CA GLU A 372 26.60 -7.31 2.13
C GLU A 372 27.50 -7.18 0.89
N GLU A 373 27.19 -7.91 -0.17
CA GLU A 373 27.99 -7.93 -1.39
C GLU A 373 27.69 -6.74 -2.30
N ASN A 374 26.42 -6.36 -2.46
CA ASN A 374 25.99 -5.42 -3.49
C ASN A 374 25.43 -4.09 -2.95
N GLY A 375 25.19 -3.97 -1.64
CA GLY A 375 24.52 -2.81 -1.05
C GLY A 375 23.04 -2.75 -1.42
N VAL A 376 22.43 -1.57 -1.22
CA VAL A 376 20.97 -1.36 -1.40
C VAL A 376 20.62 -0.63 -2.70
N ASP A 377 21.58 0.05 -3.32
CA ASP A 377 21.33 1.10 -4.29
C ASP A 377 20.72 0.59 -5.61
N SER A 378 21.23 -0.51 -6.15
CA SER A 378 20.72 -1.06 -7.42
C SER A 378 19.31 -1.62 -7.26
N LEU A 379 19.02 -2.23 -6.10
CA LEU A 379 17.73 -2.77 -5.74
C LEU A 379 16.69 -1.66 -5.51
N LEU A 380 17.03 -0.63 -4.73
CA LEU A 380 16.14 0.52 -4.52
C LEU A 380 15.83 1.22 -5.85
N ARG A 381 16.83 1.41 -6.71
CA ARG A 381 16.61 1.96 -8.06
C ARG A 381 15.64 1.09 -8.86
N GLY A 382 15.81 -0.23 -8.84
CA GLY A 382 14.92 -1.16 -9.51
C GLY A 382 13.49 -1.12 -8.98
N ALA A 383 13.32 -1.10 -7.65
CA ALA A 383 12.01 -1.06 -6.99
C ALA A 383 11.23 0.22 -7.31
N THR A 384 11.91 1.36 -7.50
CA THR A 384 11.25 2.60 -7.95
C THR A 384 10.91 2.62 -9.44
N VAL A 385 11.31 1.63 -10.23
CA VAL A 385 11.10 1.63 -11.70
C VAL A 385 10.16 0.52 -12.13
N ASN A 386 10.27 -0.67 -11.53
CA ASN A 386 9.48 -1.82 -11.91
C ASN A 386 8.01 -1.60 -11.54
N VAL A 387 7.09 -1.82 -12.48
CA VAL A 387 5.64 -1.76 -12.22
C VAL A 387 5.23 -3.05 -11.52
N ALA A 388 4.58 -2.91 -10.37
CA ALA A 388 4.11 -4.03 -9.56
C ALA A 388 2.97 -4.80 -10.25
N GLN A 389 2.73 -6.04 -9.82
CA GLN A 389 1.52 -6.79 -10.23
C GLN A 389 0.24 -6.10 -9.71
N GLU A 390 -0.91 -6.47 -10.28
CA GLU A 390 -2.20 -5.91 -9.90
C GLU A 390 -2.65 -6.28 -8.47
N ILE A 391 -3.50 -5.43 -7.88
CA ILE A 391 -4.27 -5.75 -6.69
C ILE A 391 -5.53 -6.51 -7.12
N ASP A 392 -5.42 -7.83 -7.18
CA ASP A 392 -6.49 -8.75 -7.55
C ASP A 392 -6.40 -10.04 -6.73
N ASN A 393 -7.07 -11.13 -7.15
CA ASN A 393 -6.98 -12.40 -6.44
C ASN A 393 -5.71 -13.21 -6.78
N GLU A 394 -4.93 -12.85 -7.80
CA GLU A 394 -3.83 -13.66 -8.34
C GLU A 394 -2.50 -13.42 -7.59
N LEU A 395 -1.72 -14.50 -7.43
CA LEU A 395 -0.41 -14.45 -6.77
C LEU A 395 0.63 -15.21 -7.58
N VAL A 396 1.81 -14.60 -7.73
CA VAL A 396 2.95 -15.24 -8.39
C VAL A 396 3.34 -16.55 -7.69
N ASP A 397 3.74 -17.54 -8.48
CA ASP A 397 4.05 -18.89 -7.97
C ASP A 397 5.17 -18.87 -6.90
N ASP A 398 6.08 -17.89 -6.95
CA ASP A 398 7.14 -17.66 -5.97
C ASP A 398 6.61 -17.62 -4.52
N VAL A 399 5.41 -17.05 -4.31
CA VAL A 399 4.77 -16.96 -2.99
C VAL A 399 3.54 -17.87 -2.85
N ARG A 400 2.92 -18.29 -3.95
CA ARG A 400 1.75 -19.18 -3.92
C ARG A 400 2.10 -20.66 -3.81
N ASN A 401 3.28 -21.08 -4.28
CA ASN A 401 3.70 -22.49 -4.25
C ASN A 401 5.09 -22.71 -3.66
N PHE A 402 5.93 -21.68 -3.60
CA PHE A 402 7.34 -21.82 -3.23
C PHE A 402 7.79 -20.89 -2.11
N LEU A 403 6.85 -20.35 -1.34
CA LEU A 403 7.17 -19.41 -0.29
C LEU A 403 8.11 -20.07 0.72
N PHE A 404 9.32 -19.51 0.84
CA PHE A 404 10.43 -20.02 1.65
C PHE A 404 10.96 -21.42 1.29
N GLY A 405 10.69 -21.89 0.08
CA GLY A 405 11.30 -23.09 -0.48
C GLY A 405 10.30 -24.00 -1.20
N PRO A 406 10.75 -25.16 -1.71
CA PRO A 406 9.86 -26.09 -2.39
C PRO A 406 8.91 -26.82 -1.43
N PRO A 407 7.70 -27.20 -1.90
CA PRO A 407 6.78 -28.06 -1.16
C PRO A 407 7.45 -29.33 -0.64
N GLY A 408 7.11 -29.75 0.58
CA GLY A 408 7.72 -30.91 1.26
C GLY A 408 9.17 -30.70 1.71
N ALA A 409 9.71 -29.49 1.55
CA ALA A 409 11.01 -29.07 2.09
C ALA A 409 10.90 -27.76 2.90
N GLY A 410 9.67 -27.36 3.24
CA GLY A 410 9.39 -26.08 3.91
C GLY A 410 8.64 -25.03 3.13
N GLY A 411 8.30 -25.30 1.87
CA GLY A 411 7.51 -24.37 1.05
C GLY A 411 6.08 -24.18 1.55
N PHE A 412 5.53 -22.99 1.33
CA PHE A 412 4.13 -22.65 1.61
C PHE A 412 3.39 -22.05 0.42
N ASP A 413 2.09 -21.85 0.66
CA ASP A 413 1.19 -21.05 -0.15
C ASP A 413 0.67 -19.85 0.65
N LEU A 414 1.10 -18.65 0.27
CA LEU A 414 0.72 -17.39 0.94
C LEU A 414 -0.79 -17.14 0.92
N ALA A 415 -1.47 -17.42 -0.19
CA ALA A 415 -2.90 -17.19 -0.31
C ALA A 415 -3.67 -18.11 0.65
N SER A 416 -3.27 -19.39 0.70
CA SER A 416 -3.84 -20.36 1.64
C SER A 416 -3.63 -19.96 3.09
N LEU A 417 -2.45 -19.43 3.42
CA LEU A 417 -2.14 -18.95 4.76
C LEU A 417 -2.96 -17.72 5.14
N ASN A 418 -3.19 -16.78 4.22
CA ASN A 418 -4.03 -15.60 4.47
C ASN A 418 -5.48 -16.01 4.78
N ILE A 419 -6.05 -16.89 3.96
CA ILE A 419 -7.42 -17.40 4.15
C ILE A 419 -7.53 -18.14 5.50
N GLN A 420 -6.60 -19.05 5.77
CA GLN A 420 -6.62 -19.85 7.01
C GLN A 420 -6.40 -18.99 8.26
N ARG A 421 -5.54 -17.96 8.17
CA ARG A 421 -5.32 -17.00 9.26
C ARG A 421 -6.57 -16.17 9.54
N GLY A 422 -7.31 -15.74 8.51
CA GLY A 422 -8.60 -15.09 8.69
C GLY A 422 -9.61 -15.97 9.45
N ARG A 423 -9.65 -17.27 9.14
CA ARG A 423 -10.48 -18.27 9.84
C ARG A 423 -10.04 -18.50 11.28
N ASP A 424 -8.73 -18.55 11.55
CA ASP A 424 -8.15 -18.61 12.90
C ASP A 424 -8.54 -17.39 13.75
N HIS A 425 -8.56 -16.23 13.13
CA HIS A 425 -8.89 -14.96 13.78
C HIS A 425 -10.40 -14.76 13.94
N GLY A 426 -11.23 -15.67 13.42
CA GLY A 426 -12.69 -15.53 13.47
C GLY A 426 -13.14 -14.27 12.74
N LEU A 427 -12.52 -13.94 11.61
CA LEU A 427 -13.03 -12.86 10.74
C LEU A 427 -14.39 -13.29 10.18
N ALA A 428 -15.35 -12.37 10.21
CA ALA A 428 -16.65 -12.57 9.58
C ALA A 428 -16.50 -12.78 8.07
N ASP A 429 -17.50 -13.40 7.44
CA ASP A 429 -17.56 -13.46 5.99
C ASP A 429 -17.62 -12.05 5.36
N TYR A 430 -17.30 -11.99 4.08
CA TYR A 430 -17.28 -10.76 3.29
C TYR A 430 -18.57 -9.94 3.39
N ASN A 431 -19.75 -10.56 3.29
CA ASN A 431 -21.03 -9.86 3.30
C ASN A 431 -21.39 -9.35 4.70
N SER A 432 -21.16 -10.16 5.73
CA SER A 432 -21.32 -9.75 7.14
C SER A 432 -20.40 -8.58 7.49
N THR A 433 -19.15 -8.60 6.99
CA THR A 433 -18.20 -7.50 7.18
C THR A 433 -18.68 -6.23 6.47
N ARG A 434 -19.13 -6.32 5.21
CA ARG A 434 -19.73 -5.18 4.49
C ARG A 434 -20.88 -4.54 5.27
N VAL A 435 -21.80 -5.35 5.78
CA VAL A 435 -22.94 -4.86 6.58
C VAL A 435 -22.47 -4.18 7.86
N ALA A 436 -21.45 -4.72 8.54
CA ALA A 436 -20.89 -4.13 9.75
C ALA A 436 -20.25 -2.75 9.49
N LEU A 437 -19.62 -2.58 8.32
CA LEU A 437 -19.07 -1.31 7.83
C LEU A 437 -20.16 -0.32 7.34
N GLY A 438 -21.43 -0.72 7.31
CA GLY A 438 -22.54 0.09 6.79
C GLY A 438 -22.68 0.07 5.26
N LEU A 439 -21.94 -0.80 4.58
CA LEU A 439 -22.05 -1.04 3.15
C LEU A 439 -23.22 -1.99 2.84
N PRO A 440 -23.83 -1.92 1.65
CA PRO A 440 -24.82 -2.89 1.24
C PRO A 440 -24.17 -4.27 1.06
N ALA A 441 -24.83 -5.31 1.57
CA ALA A 441 -24.52 -6.69 1.19
C ALA A 441 -24.74 -6.88 -0.32
N VAL A 442 -23.86 -7.64 -0.96
CA VAL A 442 -24.03 -8.04 -2.36
C VAL A 442 -25.09 -9.14 -2.46
N GLU A 443 -25.83 -9.19 -3.58
CA GLU A 443 -26.88 -10.20 -3.79
C GLU A 443 -26.44 -11.32 -4.75
N SER A 444 -25.38 -11.09 -5.52
CA SER A 444 -24.84 -12.02 -6.51
C SER A 444 -23.34 -11.85 -6.70
N PHE A 445 -22.66 -12.88 -7.22
CA PHE A 445 -21.21 -12.83 -7.48
C PHE A 445 -20.81 -11.78 -8.52
N SER A 446 -21.72 -11.43 -9.45
CA SER A 446 -21.51 -10.35 -10.41
C SER A 446 -21.64 -8.95 -9.83
N ASP A 447 -22.15 -8.82 -8.59
CA ASP A 447 -22.13 -7.54 -7.88
C ASP A 447 -20.77 -7.29 -7.20
N ILE A 448 -19.91 -8.33 -7.12
CA ILE A 448 -18.55 -8.24 -6.57
C ILE A 448 -17.58 -7.84 -7.68
N SER A 449 -17.58 -8.59 -8.78
CA SER A 449 -16.66 -8.37 -9.90
C SER A 449 -17.39 -8.30 -11.23
N SER A 450 -17.05 -7.29 -12.03
CA SER A 450 -17.43 -7.17 -13.44
C SER A 450 -16.76 -8.24 -14.32
N ASN A 451 -15.67 -8.85 -13.85
CA ASN A 451 -15.02 -9.96 -14.54
C ASN A 451 -15.85 -11.25 -14.36
N PRO A 452 -16.48 -11.77 -15.44
CA PRO A 452 -17.35 -12.93 -15.35
C PRO A 452 -16.61 -14.21 -14.97
N GLU A 453 -15.30 -14.29 -15.19
CA GLU A 453 -14.48 -15.43 -14.79
C GLU A 453 -14.24 -15.45 -13.29
N VAL A 454 -13.88 -14.32 -12.69
CA VAL A 454 -13.75 -14.18 -11.23
C VAL A 454 -15.07 -14.49 -10.53
N ALA A 455 -16.18 -13.91 -11.00
CA ALA A 455 -17.50 -14.19 -10.45
C ALA A 455 -17.89 -15.68 -10.53
N ALA A 456 -17.54 -16.37 -11.63
CA ALA A 456 -17.78 -17.80 -11.78
C ALA A 456 -16.87 -18.67 -10.91
N LYS A 457 -15.59 -18.30 -10.74
CA LYS A 457 -14.64 -18.95 -9.82
C LYS A 457 -15.17 -18.86 -8.38
N LEU A 458 -15.63 -17.67 -7.95
CA LEU A 458 -16.26 -17.48 -6.63
C LEU A 458 -17.54 -18.30 -6.45
N GLU A 459 -18.44 -18.32 -7.43
CA GLU A 459 -19.67 -19.12 -7.38
C GLU A 459 -19.35 -20.62 -7.23
N ALA A 460 -18.35 -21.12 -7.97
CA ALA A 460 -17.94 -22.50 -7.91
C ALA A 460 -17.35 -22.90 -6.55
N LEU A 461 -16.60 -22.00 -5.91
CA LEU A 461 -15.96 -22.22 -4.62
C LEU A 461 -16.94 -22.14 -3.44
N TYR A 462 -17.73 -21.06 -3.39
CA TYR A 462 -18.50 -20.71 -2.19
C TYR A 462 -20.00 -21.04 -2.30
N GLY A 463 -20.55 -21.12 -3.51
CA GLY A 463 -21.97 -21.41 -3.77
C GLY A 463 -22.96 -20.32 -3.34
N THR A 464 -22.64 -19.50 -2.34
CA THR A 464 -23.37 -18.32 -1.89
C THR A 464 -22.39 -17.19 -1.55
N VAL A 465 -22.83 -15.93 -1.74
CA VAL A 465 -22.04 -14.73 -1.44
C VAL A 465 -21.81 -14.53 0.07
N ASP A 466 -22.64 -15.14 0.91
CA ASP A 466 -22.57 -15.05 2.38
C ASP A 466 -21.50 -15.98 3.00
N ASN A 467 -20.75 -16.73 2.19
CA ASN A 467 -19.73 -17.67 2.67
C ASN A 467 -18.30 -17.27 2.26
N ILE A 468 -18.11 -16.14 1.58
CA ILE A 468 -16.81 -15.75 1.03
C ILE A 468 -15.88 -15.28 2.16
N ASP A 469 -14.66 -15.82 2.21
CA ASP A 469 -13.63 -15.35 3.15
C ASP A 469 -13.29 -13.89 2.84
N LEU A 470 -13.20 -13.02 3.87
CA LEU A 470 -13.06 -11.56 3.68
C LEU A 470 -11.89 -11.17 2.77
N TRP A 471 -10.73 -11.82 2.91
CA TRP A 471 -9.56 -11.54 2.08
C TRP A 471 -9.82 -11.82 0.59
N VAL A 472 -10.52 -12.92 0.29
CA VAL A 472 -10.86 -13.32 -1.09
C VAL A 472 -11.89 -12.37 -1.68
N GLY A 473 -12.95 -12.07 -0.91
CA GLY A 473 -14.04 -11.20 -1.36
C GLY A 473 -13.59 -9.76 -1.60
N GLY A 474 -12.76 -9.20 -0.71
CA GLY A 474 -12.28 -7.83 -0.85
C GLY A 474 -11.30 -7.63 -2.02
N LEU A 475 -10.46 -8.63 -2.32
CA LEU A 475 -9.59 -8.62 -3.51
C LEU A 475 -10.34 -8.84 -4.82
N ALA A 476 -11.53 -9.45 -4.77
CA ALA A 476 -12.34 -9.71 -5.95
C ALA A 476 -13.18 -8.49 -6.39
N GLU A 477 -13.28 -7.46 -5.56
CA GLU A 477 -14.07 -6.27 -5.87
C GLU A 477 -13.47 -5.50 -7.04
N ASP A 478 -14.33 -5.03 -7.96
CA ASP A 478 -13.90 -4.03 -8.94
C ASP A 478 -13.32 -2.81 -8.22
N HIS A 479 -12.22 -2.26 -8.74
CA HIS A 479 -11.61 -1.07 -8.17
C HIS A 479 -12.53 0.14 -8.28
N LEU A 480 -12.53 0.97 -7.22
CA LEU A 480 -13.20 2.26 -7.26
C LEU A 480 -12.52 3.18 -8.28
N PRO A 481 -13.27 4.07 -8.96
CA PRO A 481 -12.68 5.03 -9.88
C PRO A 481 -11.56 5.84 -9.23
N GLY A 482 -10.38 5.85 -9.86
CA GLY A 482 -9.21 6.56 -9.32
C GLY A 482 -8.51 5.86 -8.15
N SER A 483 -8.80 4.58 -7.88
CA SER A 483 -8.15 3.78 -6.84
C SER A 483 -7.70 2.42 -7.37
N SER A 484 -6.78 1.74 -6.68
CA SER A 484 -6.43 0.33 -6.90
C SER A 484 -7.19 -0.62 -5.96
N MET A 485 -8.31 -0.18 -5.38
CA MET A 485 -9.00 -0.90 -4.32
C MET A 485 -10.52 -0.87 -4.51
N GLY A 486 -11.17 -1.98 -4.13
CA GLY A 486 -12.62 -2.05 -3.99
C GLY A 486 -13.17 -1.29 -2.78
N GLU A 487 -14.48 -1.20 -2.70
CA GLU A 487 -15.23 -0.47 -1.66
C GLU A 487 -14.95 -0.99 -0.23
N THR A 488 -14.92 -2.31 -0.04
CA THR A 488 -14.76 -2.92 1.29
C THR A 488 -13.37 -2.69 1.86
N PHE A 489 -12.32 -2.97 1.08
CA PHE A 489 -10.95 -2.75 1.53
C PHE A 489 -10.62 -1.27 1.67
N THR A 490 -11.16 -0.41 0.80
CA THR A 490 -11.06 1.05 0.99
C THR A 490 -11.66 1.46 2.33
N ALA A 491 -12.87 0.99 2.66
CA ALA A 491 -13.51 1.33 3.94
C ALA A 491 -12.69 0.87 5.16
N ILE A 492 -12.13 -0.35 5.13
CA ILE A 492 -11.32 -0.89 6.24
C ILE A 492 -10.00 -0.13 6.40
N ILE A 493 -9.28 0.09 5.29
CA ILE A 493 -7.95 0.71 5.33
C ILE A 493 -8.05 2.18 5.69
N VAL A 494 -9.01 2.92 5.11
CA VAL A 494 -9.22 4.35 5.42
C VAL A 494 -9.64 4.53 6.87
N ASP A 495 -10.59 3.74 7.39
CA ASP A 495 -10.96 3.77 8.81
C ASP A 495 -9.73 3.57 9.71
N GLN A 496 -8.91 2.56 9.43
CA GLN A 496 -7.73 2.28 10.25
C GLN A 496 -6.75 3.44 10.24
N PHE A 497 -6.35 3.94 9.07
CA PHE A 497 -5.37 5.03 8.98
C PHE A 497 -5.91 6.33 9.59
N GLU A 498 -7.19 6.65 9.40
CA GLU A 498 -7.79 7.81 10.08
C GLU A 498 -7.76 7.66 11.60
N ARG A 499 -8.05 6.48 12.15
CA ARG A 499 -7.93 6.23 13.59
C ARG A 499 -6.49 6.31 14.10
N LEU A 500 -5.52 5.82 13.33
CA LEU A 500 -4.10 5.96 13.66
C LEU A 500 -3.68 7.42 13.74
N ARG A 501 -4.09 8.23 12.76
CA ARG A 501 -3.78 9.66 12.73
C ARG A 501 -4.47 10.45 13.83
N ASP A 502 -5.79 10.27 13.94
CA ASP A 502 -6.63 11.10 14.81
C ASP A 502 -6.48 10.69 16.29
N GLY A 503 -6.16 9.42 16.54
CA GLY A 503 -5.91 8.86 17.87
C GLY A 503 -4.46 8.94 18.36
N ASP A 504 -3.53 9.46 17.55
CA ASP A 504 -2.13 9.64 17.93
C ASP A 504 -1.84 11.06 18.43
N ARG A 505 -1.53 11.18 19.73
CA ARG A 505 -1.14 12.45 20.35
C ARG A 505 0.21 12.96 19.82
N PHE A 506 1.06 12.06 19.35
CA PHE A 506 2.38 12.33 18.78
C PHE A 506 2.37 12.43 17.24
N TRP A 507 1.19 12.52 16.63
CA TRP A 507 1.05 12.85 15.20
C TRP A 507 1.85 14.11 14.85
N TYR A 508 2.60 14.07 13.76
CA TYR A 508 3.64 15.06 13.46
C TYR A 508 3.11 16.49 13.35
N GLU A 509 1.88 16.70 12.88
CA GLU A 509 1.24 18.02 12.84
C GLU A 509 0.88 18.58 14.24
N ASN A 510 0.81 17.74 15.26
CA ASN A 510 0.67 18.18 16.66
C ASN A 510 2.01 18.46 17.33
N VAL A 511 3.06 17.77 16.87
CA VAL A 511 4.40 17.84 17.45
C VAL A 511 5.19 19.02 16.88
N PHE A 512 5.12 19.22 15.57
CA PHE A 512 5.91 20.20 14.84
C PHE A 512 5.07 21.40 14.39
N SER A 513 5.73 22.54 14.20
CA SER A 513 5.10 23.74 13.64
C SER A 513 6.09 24.56 12.82
N GLY A 514 5.58 25.52 12.03
CA GLY A 514 6.42 26.47 11.30
C GLY A 514 7.30 25.80 10.24
N ALA A 515 8.60 26.07 10.28
CA ALA A 515 9.56 25.56 9.29
C ALA A 515 9.77 24.04 9.40
N ALA A 516 9.81 23.50 10.63
CA ALA A 516 9.97 22.06 10.87
C ALA A 516 8.84 21.27 10.24
N LEU A 517 7.60 21.67 10.54
CA LEU A 517 6.42 21.04 9.98
C LEU A 517 6.44 21.08 8.45
N LYS A 518 6.78 22.24 7.87
CA LYS A 518 6.85 22.39 6.41
C LYS A 518 7.94 21.54 5.76
N GLU A 519 9.07 21.33 6.44
CA GLU A 519 10.16 20.48 5.94
C GLU A 519 9.76 18.99 5.98
N ILE A 520 9.13 18.56 7.07
CA ILE A 520 8.63 17.18 7.23
C ILE A 520 7.48 16.90 6.24
N ASP A 521 6.47 17.76 6.20
CA ASP A 521 5.31 17.64 5.31
C ASP A 521 5.69 17.60 3.82
N GLY A 522 6.77 18.30 3.46
CA GLY A 522 7.30 18.34 2.09
C GLY A 522 8.40 17.33 1.79
N THR A 523 8.76 16.44 2.73
CA THR A 523 9.75 15.39 2.48
C THR A 523 9.10 14.19 1.82
N THR A 524 9.65 13.76 0.69
CA THR A 524 9.19 12.59 -0.06
C THR A 524 10.04 11.37 0.22
N LEU A 525 9.53 10.17 -0.10
CA LEU A 525 10.34 8.95 -0.06
C LEU A 525 11.53 9.03 -1.05
N ALA A 526 11.36 9.74 -2.17
CA ALA A 526 12.46 10.01 -3.10
C ALA A 526 13.60 10.78 -2.40
N ASP A 527 13.27 11.83 -1.63
CA ASP A 527 14.26 12.60 -0.88
C ASP A 527 15.01 11.73 0.12
N VAL A 528 14.30 10.89 0.88
CA VAL A 528 14.92 10.01 1.89
C VAL A 528 15.86 9.00 1.23
N ILE A 529 15.47 8.40 0.10
CA ILE A 529 16.35 7.48 -0.64
C ILE A 529 17.60 8.20 -1.16
N GLU A 530 17.44 9.37 -1.80
CA GLU A 530 18.57 10.13 -2.36
C GLU A 530 19.51 10.71 -1.28
N ARG A 531 19.02 11.01 -0.08
CA ARG A 531 19.84 11.45 1.06
C ARG A 531 20.70 10.33 1.64
N ASN A 532 20.29 9.07 1.48
CA ASN A 532 20.84 7.91 2.20
C ASN A 532 21.41 6.80 1.31
N SER A 533 21.60 7.07 0.01
CA SER A 533 22.20 6.15 -0.97
C SER A 533 22.92 6.93 -2.08
N ASP A 534 23.58 6.24 -3.01
CA ASP A 534 24.09 6.87 -4.26
C ASP A 534 23.00 6.91 -5.36
N VAL A 535 21.75 6.54 -5.02
CA VAL A 535 20.62 6.69 -5.94
C VAL A 535 20.35 8.17 -6.17
N SER A 536 20.11 8.52 -7.44
CA SER A 536 19.81 9.89 -7.83
C SER A 536 18.98 9.94 -9.10
N GLY A 537 18.27 11.06 -9.27
CA GLY A 537 17.42 11.30 -10.42
C GLY A 537 16.12 10.52 -10.38
N LEU A 538 15.63 10.19 -9.18
CA LEU A 538 14.32 9.56 -8.99
C LEU A 538 13.21 10.47 -9.49
N GLN A 539 12.08 9.86 -9.84
CA GLN A 539 10.83 10.57 -10.07
C GLN A 539 10.33 11.21 -8.77
N GLU A 540 9.53 12.27 -8.91
CA GLU A 540 9.07 13.08 -7.78
C GLU A 540 8.27 12.29 -6.74
N ASN A 541 7.42 11.36 -7.21
CA ASN A 541 6.73 10.41 -6.35
C ASN A 541 7.09 9.00 -6.81
N VAL A 542 7.88 8.30 -6.00
CA VAL A 542 8.45 6.99 -6.35
C VAL A 542 7.43 5.86 -6.40
N PHE A 543 6.24 6.06 -5.83
CA PHE A 543 5.15 5.07 -5.91
C PHE A 543 4.59 4.91 -7.31
N PHE A 544 4.82 5.87 -8.22
CA PHE A 544 4.45 5.77 -9.63
C PHE A 544 5.68 5.57 -10.52
N ALA A 545 5.51 4.81 -11.61
CA ALA A 545 6.60 4.55 -12.55
C ALA A 545 7.10 5.85 -13.21
N PRO A 546 8.39 5.96 -13.60
CA PRO A 546 8.93 7.16 -14.27
C PRO A 546 8.25 7.53 -15.60
N THR A 547 7.53 6.58 -16.21
CA THR A 547 6.71 6.78 -17.41
C THR A 547 5.40 7.50 -17.13
N VAL A 548 5.04 7.71 -15.86
CA VAL A 548 3.89 8.49 -15.43
C VAL A 548 4.31 9.95 -15.23
N MET A 549 3.79 10.83 -16.07
CA MET A 549 3.88 12.27 -15.86
C MET A 549 2.80 12.68 -14.86
N ARG A 550 3.16 12.90 -13.59
CA ARG A 550 2.23 13.36 -12.55
C ARG A 550 2.36 14.86 -12.30
N LEU A 551 1.24 15.55 -12.12
CA LEU A 551 1.21 16.97 -11.72
C LEU A 551 0.07 17.22 -10.73
N ASP A 552 0.40 17.81 -9.57
CA ASP A 552 -0.60 18.40 -8.68
C ASP A 552 -0.87 19.86 -9.09
N LEU A 553 -2.09 20.12 -9.54
CA LEU A 553 -2.52 21.45 -9.96
C LEU A 553 -2.62 22.44 -8.79
N ALA A 554 -2.82 21.97 -7.55
CA ALA A 554 -2.86 22.81 -6.37
C ALA A 554 -1.48 23.45 -6.08
N GLU A 555 -0.40 22.67 -6.21
CA GLU A 555 0.98 23.13 -6.02
C GLU A 555 1.40 24.17 -7.07
N THR A 556 0.93 23.99 -8.30
CA THR A 556 1.20 24.94 -9.39
C THR A 556 0.28 26.17 -9.38
N HIS A 557 -0.76 26.16 -8.53
CA HIS A 557 -1.83 27.16 -8.50
C HIS A 557 -2.57 27.33 -9.84
N ALA A 558 -2.52 26.29 -10.69
CA ALA A 558 -3.23 26.23 -11.95
C ALA A 558 -4.61 25.63 -11.74
N ASN A 559 -5.60 26.15 -12.45
CA ASN A 559 -6.98 25.65 -12.38
C ASN A 559 -7.69 25.69 -13.74
N ASP A 560 -6.98 26.10 -14.80
CA ASP A 560 -7.44 26.08 -16.18
C ASP A 560 -6.24 25.70 -17.04
N VAL A 561 -6.18 24.44 -17.46
CA VAL A 561 -5.02 23.86 -18.13
C VAL A 561 -5.39 23.24 -19.47
N THR A 562 -4.43 23.30 -20.40
CA THR A 562 -4.50 22.58 -21.68
C THR A 562 -3.36 21.59 -21.79
N ILE A 563 -3.71 20.35 -22.13
CA ILE A 563 -2.80 19.25 -22.44
C ILE A 563 -2.66 19.18 -23.96
N ARG A 564 -1.42 19.22 -24.45
CA ARG A 564 -1.14 19.18 -25.89
C ARG A 564 0.20 18.54 -26.21
N GLU A 565 0.35 18.06 -27.43
CA GLU A 565 1.65 17.73 -28.01
C GLU A 565 2.31 19.00 -28.55
N LYS A 566 3.60 19.15 -28.30
CA LYS A 566 4.41 20.18 -28.94
C LYS A 566 5.89 19.82 -29.05
N ASN A 567 6.35 19.68 -30.29
CA ASN A 567 7.75 19.38 -30.63
C ASN A 567 8.26 18.06 -30.02
N GLY A 568 7.42 17.02 -30.01
CA GLY A 568 7.73 15.70 -29.45
C GLY A 568 7.64 15.62 -27.93
N ASN A 569 7.05 16.62 -27.27
CA ASN A 569 6.80 16.59 -25.84
C ASN A 569 5.30 16.72 -25.57
N LEU A 570 4.84 16.00 -24.55
CA LEU A 570 3.60 16.30 -23.87
C LEU A 570 3.82 17.58 -23.03
N GLU A 571 2.96 18.58 -23.20
CA GLU A 571 2.97 19.82 -22.42
C GLU A 571 1.64 19.99 -21.69
N VAL A 572 1.70 20.40 -20.42
CA VAL A 572 0.56 20.92 -19.67
C VAL A 572 0.76 22.41 -19.46
N VAL A 573 -0.20 23.20 -19.93
CA VAL A 573 -0.10 24.67 -20.02
C VAL A 573 -1.20 25.32 -19.20
N ASP A 574 -0.84 26.20 -18.26
CA ASP A 574 -1.82 27.07 -17.60
C ASP A 574 -2.32 28.13 -18.59
N ASN A 575 -3.62 28.06 -18.93
CA ASN A 575 -4.27 28.93 -19.91
C ASN A 575 -4.31 30.40 -19.45
N ARG A 576 -4.24 30.68 -18.15
CA ARG A 576 -4.28 32.04 -17.61
C ARG A 576 -2.92 32.72 -17.74
N THR A 577 -1.86 32.00 -17.41
CA THR A 577 -0.49 32.53 -17.40
C THR A 577 0.28 32.25 -18.69
N HIS A 578 -0.21 31.34 -19.52
CA HIS A 578 0.45 30.79 -20.71
C HIS A 578 1.80 30.12 -20.41
N GLN A 579 2.02 29.69 -19.16
CA GLN A 579 3.22 28.98 -18.76
C GLN A 579 3.04 27.47 -18.93
N VAL A 580 4.08 26.80 -19.40
CA VAL A 580 4.18 25.33 -19.37
C VAL A 580 4.50 24.95 -17.92
N ILE A 581 3.53 24.33 -17.25
CA ILE A 581 3.65 23.91 -15.85
C ILE A 581 4.25 22.51 -15.73
N GLY A 582 4.09 21.66 -16.75
CA GLY A 582 4.82 20.40 -16.87
C GLY A 582 5.11 20.05 -18.34
N SER A 583 6.20 19.34 -18.57
CA SER A 583 6.55 18.83 -19.90
C SER A 583 7.44 17.60 -19.83
N GLN A 584 7.11 16.57 -20.61
CA GLN A 584 7.87 15.33 -20.72
C GLN A 584 7.93 14.88 -22.19
N SER A 585 9.02 14.21 -22.57
CA SER A 585 9.17 13.68 -23.93
C SER A 585 8.15 12.57 -24.17
N LEU A 586 7.51 12.57 -25.35
CA LEU A 586 6.54 11.53 -25.73
C LEU A 586 7.16 10.14 -25.74
N ASP A 587 8.44 10.03 -26.12
CA ASP A 587 9.20 8.76 -26.07
C ASP A 587 9.40 8.19 -24.66
N SER A 588 9.01 8.91 -23.60
CA SER A 588 9.27 8.56 -22.19
C SER A 588 8.03 8.69 -21.29
N VAL A 589 6.87 8.99 -21.86
CA VAL A 589 5.62 9.10 -21.11
C VAL A 589 4.64 8.07 -21.66
N GLU A 590 4.07 7.28 -20.77
CA GLU A 590 3.00 6.35 -21.11
C GLU A 590 1.67 6.89 -20.60
N ARG A 591 1.68 7.58 -19.46
CA ARG A 591 0.47 8.12 -18.82
C ARG A 591 0.68 9.53 -18.27
N LEU A 592 -0.38 10.33 -18.27
CA LEU A 592 -0.45 11.61 -17.57
C LEU A 592 -1.48 11.53 -16.45
N MET A 593 -1.10 11.96 -15.25
CA MET A 593 -2.00 12.08 -14.11
C MET A 593 -2.04 13.54 -13.65
N LEU A 594 -3.22 14.14 -13.70
CA LEU A 594 -3.48 15.48 -13.18
C LEU A 594 -4.33 15.35 -11.92
N THR A 595 -3.77 15.71 -10.77
CA THR A 595 -4.48 15.69 -9.50
C THR A 595 -4.72 17.12 -9.01
N SER A 596 -5.73 17.31 -8.17
CA SER A 596 -5.93 18.59 -7.49
C SER A 596 -6.58 18.39 -6.13
N THR A 597 -5.84 18.71 -5.08
CA THR A 597 -6.36 18.71 -3.70
C THR A 597 -7.18 19.96 -3.36
N ASN A 598 -7.23 20.95 -4.27
CA ASN A 598 -7.92 22.20 -3.99
C ASN A 598 -9.41 22.16 -4.37
N ASN A 599 -10.23 22.86 -3.56
CA ASN A 599 -11.68 22.98 -3.78
C ASN A 599 -12.06 24.10 -4.77
N GLY A 600 -11.09 24.67 -5.49
CA GLY A 600 -11.35 25.59 -6.59
C GLY A 600 -11.98 24.85 -7.76
N SER A 601 -12.54 25.57 -8.76
CA SER A 601 -13.02 24.89 -9.96
C SER A 601 -11.88 24.62 -10.94
N GLN A 602 -11.78 23.38 -11.41
CA GLN A 602 -10.79 22.90 -12.37
C GLN A 602 -11.39 22.85 -13.78
N ARG A 603 -10.60 23.32 -14.75
CA ARG A 603 -10.91 23.18 -16.18
C ARG A 603 -9.72 22.50 -16.86
N VAL A 604 -9.92 21.29 -17.35
CA VAL A 604 -8.88 20.51 -18.04
C VAL A 604 -9.29 20.35 -19.49
N THR A 605 -8.44 20.81 -20.40
CA THR A 605 -8.67 20.72 -21.85
C THR A 605 -7.66 19.77 -22.49
N LEU A 606 -8.15 18.73 -23.15
CA LEU A 606 -7.35 17.86 -24.01
C LEU A 606 -7.41 18.39 -25.44
N GLU A 607 -6.24 18.64 -26.06
CA GLU A 607 -6.13 19.20 -27.41
C GLU A 607 -5.24 18.33 -28.30
N GLY A 608 -5.88 17.53 -29.18
CA GLY A 608 -5.19 16.82 -30.25
C GLY A 608 -4.26 15.69 -29.81
N ILE A 609 -4.43 15.15 -28.60
CA ILE A 609 -3.68 13.99 -28.10
C ILE A 609 -4.36 12.70 -28.54
N THR A 610 -3.56 11.75 -29.02
CA THR A 610 -4.04 10.42 -29.44
C THR A 610 -3.49 9.31 -28.54
N VAL A 611 -4.06 8.11 -28.62
CA VAL A 611 -3.53 6.90 -27.94
C VAL A 611 -2.08 6.59 -28.33
N ALA A 612 -1.61 7.04 -29.51
CA ALA A 612 -0.22 6.86 -29.91
C ALA A 612 0.74 7.80 -29.16
N ASP A 613 0.24 8.94 -28.68
CA ASP A 613 1.00 9.92 -27.90
C ASP A 613 0.98 9.57 -26.41
N LEU A 614 -0.11 8.95 -25.93
CA LEU A 614 -0.32 8.62 -24.52
C LEU A 614 -0.99 7.24 -24.39
N PRO A 615 -0.25 6.14 -24.57
CA PRO A 615 -0.82 4.79 -24.68
C PRO A 615 -1.49 4.30 -23.38
N GLY A 616 -0.98 4.74 -22.22
CA GLY A 616 -1.56 4.47 -20.91
C GLY A 616 -2.68 5.44 -20.52
N GLY A 617 -3.04 6.40 -21.39
CA GLY A 617 -4.17 7.30 -21.17
C GLY A 617 -3.91 8.45 -20.20
N LEU A 618 -4.99 9.13 -19.81
CA LEU A 618 -4.98 10.31 -18.95
C LEU A 618 -5.90 10.07 -17.75
N VAL A 619 -5.40 10.37 -16.56
CA VAL A 619 -6.19 10.39 -15.33
C VAL A 619 -6.35 11.84 -14.85
N VAL A 620 -7.58 12.25 -14.54
CA VAL A 620 -7.86 13.56 -13.95
C VAL A 620 -8.66 13.42 -12.66
N GLU A 621 -8.01 13.66 -11.54
CA GLU A 621 -8.63 13.66 -10.22
C GLU A 621 -8.84 15.11 -9.77
N ALA A 622 -10.08 15.60 -9.88
CA ALA A 622 -10.43 16.93 -9.38
C ALA A 622 -10.79 16.91 -7.90
N GLY A 623 -10.57 18.05 -7.23
CA GLY A 623 -11.04 18.28 -5.87
C GLY A 623 -12.56 18.46 -5.82
N LYS A 624 -13.08 19.04 -4.73
CA LYS A 624 -14.55 19.21 -4.56
C LYS A 624 -15.07 20.51 -5.20
N GLY A 625 -14.59 20.86 -6.38
CA GLY A 625 -14.97 22.08 -7.10
C GLY A 625 -16.37 21.97 -7.70
N ARG A 626 -17.21 23.00 -7.51
CA ARG A 626 -18.63 22.96 -7.94
C ARG A 626 -18.87 23.12 -9.45
N ALA A 627 -17.82 23.17 -10.25
CA ALA A 627 -17.92 23.45 -11.68
C ALA A 627 -16.77 22.81 -12.48
N ASP A 628 -16.28 21.67 -11.99
CA ASP A 628 -15.12 21.01 -12.55
C ASP A 628 -15.48 20.45 -13.93
N THR A 629 -14.71 20.87 -14.92
CA THR A 629 -15.03 20.67 -16.33
C THR A 629 -13.88 19.99 -17.04
N LEU A 630 -14.12 18.78 -17.52
CA LEU A 630 -13.26 18.10 -18.49
C LEU A 630 -13.70 18.48 -19.91
N ILE A 631 -12.75 18.87 -20.76
CA ILE A 631 -13.01 19.29 -22.13
C ILE A 631 -12.19 18.43 -23.06
N VAL A 632 -12.89 17.66 -23.89
CA VAL A 632 -12.29 16.81 -24.92
C VAL A 632 -12.50 17.51 -26.25
N ASN A 633 -11.44 18.09 -26.80
CA ASN A 633 -11.46 18.56 -28.18
C ASN A 633 -11.03 17.40 -29.09
N GLY A 634 -11.84 17.10 -30.09
CA GLY A 634 -11.47 16.15 -31.14
C GLY A 634 -10.19 16.56 -31.87
N THR A 635 -9.62 15.61 -32.60
CA THR A 635 -8.50 15.79 -33.51
C THR A 635 -8.98 16.30 -34.87
N ASP A 636 -8.07 16.70 -35.75
CA ASP A 636 -8.40 17.00 -37.15
C ASP A 636 -8.79 15.73 -37.98
N GLN A 637 -8.98 14.57 -37.31
CA GLN A 637 -9.39 13.29 -37.90
C GLN A 637 -10.73 12.85 -37.30
N SER A 638 -11.39 11.89 -37.94
CA SER A 638 -12.62 11.30 -37.40
C SER A 638 -12.35 10.61 -36.07
N ASP A 639 -12.98 11.10 -35.01
CA ASP A 639 -12.85 10.52 -33.68
C ASP A 639 -14.05 9.64 -33.32
N THR A 640 -13.82 8.65 -32.46
CA THR A 640 -14.88 7.92 -31.76
C THR A 640 -14.77 8.25 -30.29
N ILE A 641 -15.76 8.96 -29.74
CA ILE A 641 -15.78 9.39 -28.35
C ILE A 641 -16.92 8.68 -27.63
N ILE A 642 -16.59 7.85 -26.65
CA ILE A 642 -17.56 7.10 -25.84
C ILE A 642 -17.45 7.59 -24.39
N VAL A 643 -18.51 8.19 -23.88
CA VAL A 643 -18.59 8.61 -22.47
C VAL A 643 -19.29 7.53 -21.68
N ASN A 644 -18.56 6.93 -20.76
CA ASN A 644 -19.07 6.02 -19.73
C ASN A 644 -19.01 6.71 -18.36
N ASP A 645 -19.45 6.01 -17.32
CA ASP A 645 -19.31 6.50 -15.96
C ASP A 645 -17.84 6.45 -15.54
N GLY A 646 -17.29 7.56 -15.04
CA GLY A 646 -15.88 7.68 -14.64
C GLY A 646 -14.81 7.65 -15.75
N VAL A 647 -15.17 7.37 -17.01
CA VAL A 647 -14.21 7.27 -18.11
C VAL A 647 -14.75 7.80 -19.45
N VAL A 648 -13.89 8.49 -20.21
CA VAL A 648 -14.14 8.85 -21.61
C VAL A 648 -13.13 8.12 -22.49
N ASP A 649 -13.60 7.25 -23.39
CA ASP A 649 -12.78 6.66 -24.43
C ASP A 649 -12.72 7.63 -25.62
N VAL A 650 -11.51 8.04 -26.00
CA VAL A 650 -11.25 8.90 -27.16
C VAL A 650 -10.41 8.11 -28.17
N SER A 651 -11.08 7.49 -29.14
CA SER A 651 -10.47 6.71 -30.22
C SER A 651 -9.49 5.62 -29.71
N GLY A 652 -9.84 4.98 -28.60
CA GLY A 652 -9.07 3.93 -27.92
C GLY A 652 -8.17 4.44 -26.78
N MET A 653 -8.05 5.74 -26.56
CA MET A 653 -7.36 6.31 -25.40
C MET A 653 -8.33 6.45 -24.23
N GLN A 654 -8.01 5.84 -23.08
CA GLN A 654 -8.81 5.99 -21.87
C GLN A 654 -8.51 7.33 -21.18
N LEU A 655 -9.57 8.04 -20.82
CA LEU A 655 -9.52 9.28 -20.07
C LEU A 655 -10.37 9.12 -18.80
N GLU A 656 -9.72 8.67 -17.73
CA GLU A 656 -10.34 8.43 -16.44
C GLU A 656 -10.48 9.74 -15.67
N PHE A 657 -11.58 9.90 -14.96
CA PHE A 657 -11.82 11.09 -14.18
C PHE A 657 -12.59 10.82 -12.89
N THR A 658 -12.26 11.59 -11.85
CA THR A 658 -12.99 11.65 -10.59
C THR A 658 -13.21 13.10 -10.20
N GLY A 659 -14.30 13.37 -9.47
CA GLY A 659 -14.65 14.72 -9.01
C GLY A 659 -15.13 15.69 -10.10
N MET A 660 -15.29 15.26 -11.35
CA MET A 660 -15.80 16.12 -12.43
C MET A 660 -17.31 16.31 -12.35
N GLU A 661 -17.77 17.53 -12.61
CA GLU A 661 -19.20 17.88 -12.64
C GLU A 661 -19.75 17.96 -14.07
N ARG A 662 -18.86 18.15 -15.06
CA ARG A 662 -19.24 18.35 -16.44
C ARG A 662 -18.17 17.84 -17.42
N ILE A 663 -18.63 17.21 -18.49
CA ILE A 663 -17.83 16.91 -19.67
C ILE A 663 -18.31 17.76 -20.84
N VAL A 664 -17.38 18.42 -21.52
CA VAL A 664 -17.65 19.16 -22.75
C VAL A 664 -16.88 18.51 -23.90
N ILE A 665 -17.61 17.96 -24.87
CA ILE A 665 -17.02 17.43 -26.09
C ILE A 665 -17.15 18.49 -27.19
N ARG A 666 -16.05 18.80 -27.86
CA ARG A 666 -16.03 19.68 -29.03
C ARG A 666 -15.59 18.90 -30.26
N GLY A 667 -16.50 18.74 -31.22
CA GLY A 667 -16.18 18.14 -32.51
C GLY A 667 -15.30 19.04 -33.37
N THR A 668 -14.67 18.45 -34.38
CA THR A 668 -13.89 19.20 -35.40
C THR A 668 -14.65 19.28 -36.72
N ASP A 669 -13.97 19.58 -37.83
CA ASP A 669 -14.56 19.50 -39.17
C ASP A 669 -14.50 18.09 -39.79
N ALA A 670 -13.99 17.12 -39.05
CA ALA A 670 -14.03 15.70 -39.39
C ALA A 670 -15.40 15.06 -39.07
N ASP A 671 -15.62 13.84 -39.58
CA ASP A 671 -16.87 13.09 -39.29
C ASP A 671 -16.70 12.33 -37.97
N ASP A 672 -17.24 12.85 -36.87
CA ASP A 672 -17.06 12.28 -35.52
C ASP A 672 -18.23 11.36 -35.11
N THR A 673 -17.94 10.35 -34.29
CA THR A 673 -18.94 9.50 -33.65
C THR A 673 -18.91 9.72 -32.14
N ILE A 674 -20.04 10.16 -31.57
CA ILE A 674 -20.15 10.43 -30.13
C ILE A 674 -21.26 9.57 -29.53
N GLU A 675 -20.89 8.75 -28.55
CA GLU A 675 -21.78 7.90 -27.78
C GLU A 675 -21.72 8.27 -26.30
N VAL A 676 -22.87 8.39 -25.66
CA VAL A 676 -22.98 8.52 -24.20
C VAL A 676 -23.75 7.32 -23.69
N ALA A 677 -23.08 6.49 -22.89
CA ALA A 677 -23.64 5.27 -22.35
C ALA A 677 -24.86 5.53 -21.45
N ASP A 678 -25.69 4.50 -21.30
CA ASP A 678 -26.79 4.52 -20.35
C ASP A 678 -26.25 4.57 -18.91
N GLY A 679 -26.84 5.44 -18.08
CA GLY A 679 -26.51 5.52 -16.65
C GLY A 679 -25.43 6.54 -16.26
N VAL A 680 -24.83 7.25 -17.21
CA VAL A 680 -23.86 8.33 -16.95
C VAL A 680 -24.52 9.47 -16.14
N ASP A 681 -24.08 9.69 -14.90
CA ASP A 681 -24.60 10.70 -13.96
C ASP A 681 -23.78 12.00 -13.93
N ILE A 682 -23.20 12.38 -15.07
CA ILE A 682 -22.45 13.65 -15.26
C ILE A 682 -23.06 14.49 -16.39
N ASP A 683 -22.96 15.82 -16.30
CA ASP A 683 -23.49 16.72 -17.33
C ASP A 683 -22.60 16.69 -18.59
N VAL A 684 -23.12 16.12 -19.70
CA VAL A 684 -22.40 16.01 -20.98
C VAL A 684 -22.95 17.02 -22.00
N ASP A 685 -22.16 18.05 -22.26
CA ASP A 685 -22.39 19.06 -23.30
C ASP A 685 -21.60 18.71 -24.57
N ILE A 686 -22.27 18.63 -25.72
CA ILE A 686 -21.63 18.41 -27.03
C ILE A 686 -21.78 19.70 -27.86
N LEU A 687 -20.65 20.26 -28.30
CA LEU A 687 -20.57 21.53 -29.01
C LEU A 687 -19.91 21.36 -30.40
N ASP A 688 -20.21 22.30 -31.30
CA ASP A 688 -19.57 22.44 -32.62
C ASP A 688 -19.70 21.25 -33.61
N ILE A 689 -20.86 20.58 -33.62
CA ILE A 689 -21.18 19.46 -34.51
C ILE A 689 -21.45 19.92 -35.96
N ILE A 690 -20.74 19.37 -36.94
CA ILE A 690 -20.89 19.65 -38.38
C ILE A 690 -21.70 18.53 -39.06
N GLY A 691 -22.24 18.78 -40.27
CA GLY A 691 -23.26 17.96 -40.93
C GLY A 691 -22.88 16.52 -41.35
N GLY A 692 -21.78 15.96 -40.85
CA GLY A 692 -21.33 14.58 -41.05
C GLY A 692 -21.35 13.71 -39.77
N ASP A 693 -21.46 14.32 -38.60
CA ASP A 693 -21.30 13.62 -37.31
C ASP A 693 -22.48 12.71 -36.96
N HIS A 694 -22.19 11.65 -36.22
CA HIS A 694 -23.17 10.67 -35.74
C HIS A 694 -23.23 10.68 -34.21
N MET A 695 -24.43 10.88 -33.66
CA MET A 695 -24.67 10.91 -32.21
C MET A 695 -25.64 9.81 -31.76
N HIS A 696 -25.28 9.13 -30.67
CA HIS A 696 -26.18 8.27 -29.92
C HIS A 696 -26.22 8.70 -28.44
N LYS A 697 -27.41 8.99 -27.91
CA LYS A 697 -27.64 9.20 -26.47
C LYS A 697 -28.59 8.13 -25.97
N GLY A 698 -28.13 7.35 -24.99
CA GLY A 698 -28.95 6.34 -24.32
C GLY A 698 -30.17 6.92 -23.58
N PRO A 699 -31.27 6.16 -23.41
CA PRO A 699 -32.45 6.61 -22.67
C PRO A 699 -32.17 6.86 -21.17
N ARG A 700 -32.49 8.06 -20.68
CA ARG A 700 -32.46 8.37 -19.24
C ARG A 700 -33.29 7.36 -18.43
N GLY A 701 -32.62 6.62 -17.53
CA GLY A 701 -33.23 5.60 -16.68
C GLY A 701 -34.29 6.19 -15.74
N GLY A 702 -35.56 5.95 -16.03
CA GLY A 702 -36.65 6.37 -15.16
C GLY A 702 -38.05 6.19 -15.73
N GLU A 703 -38.49 4.95 -15.98
CA GLU A 703 -39.93 4.65 -16.01
C GLU A 703 -40.22 3.15 -15.73
N ARG A 704 -40.94 2.90 -14.63
CA ARG A 704 -41.49 1.60 -14.20
C ARG A 704 -42.71 1.21 -15.05
N MET A 705 -42.84 -0.04 -15.50
CA MET A 705 -44.08 -0.86 -15.62
C MET A 705 -43.72 -2.29 -16.13
N ALA A 706 -43.90 -3.37 -15.36
CA ALA A 706 -45.11 -4.17 -15.12
C ALA A 706 -45.35 -5.36 -16.10
N HIS A 707 -45.07 -6.56 -15.57
CA HIS A 707 -45.61 -7.92 -15.84
C HIS A 707 -46.44 -8.22 -17.11
N ARG A 708 -46.14 -9.36 -17.77
CA ARG A 708 -46.91 -10.64 -17.66
C ARG A 708 -46.31 -11.80 -18.52
N PRO A 709 -46.75 -13.07 -18.30
CA PRO A 709 -45.90 -14.27 -18.24
C PRO A 709 -46.14 -15.30 -19.38
N ASP A 710 -45.45 -16.43 -19.25
CA ASP A 710 -45.72 -17.81 -19.71
C ASP A 710 -44.55 -18.36 -20.55
N ASP A 711 -43.81 -19.39 -20.11
CA ASP A 711 -44.14 -20.80 -19.84
C ASP A 711 -43.51 -21.66 -20.96
N HIS A 712 -42.54 -22.52 -20.62
CA HIS A 712 -42.36 -23.88 -21.16
C HIS A 712 -40.99 -24.48 -20.78
N ARG A 713 -41.05 -25.73 -20.32
CA ARG A 713 -39.98 -26.65 -19.89
C ARG A 713 -40.25 -28.01 -20.57
N PRO A 714 -39.41 -29.05 -20.42
CA PRO A 714 -38.09 -29.37 -20.99
C PRO A 714 -38.17 -30.65 -21.88
N PRO A 715 -37.04 -31.34 -22.20
CA PRO A 715 -36.81 -32.60 -21.47
C PRO A 715 -35.34 -33.06 -21.24
N GLN A 716 -35.27 -33.89 -20.19
CA GLN A 716 -34.27 -34.79 -19.56
C GLN A 716 -33.26 -35.62 -20.40
N GLY A 717 -32.15 -35.98 -19.72
CA GLY A 717 -31.41 -37.28 -19.78
C GLY A 717 -30.09 -37.22 -18.96
N SER A 718 -29.96 -37.79 -17.74
CA SER A 718 -29.47 -39.15 -17.34
C SER A 718 -28.07 -39.52 -17.90
N ASN A 719 -27.05 -40.06 -17.19
CA ASN A 719 -26.99 -40.89 -15.99
C ASN A 719 -25.51 -41.13 -15.51
N GLN A 720 -25.27 -41.10 -14.19
CA GLN A 720 -24.44 -41.99 -13.32
C GLN A 720 -22.97 -42.45 -13.60
N GLN A 721 -22.13 -42.12 -12.60
CA GLN A 721 -21.30 -42.97 -11.68
C GLN A 721 -19.83 -43.39 -11.99
N ARG A 722 -18.98 -43.08 -10.98
CA ARG A 722 -17.57 -43.48 -10.64
C ARG A 722 -17.49 -44.98 -10.17
N PRO A 723 -16.44 -45.52 -9.47
CA PRO A 723 -15.06 -45.08 -9.13
C PRO A 723 -13.97 -46.19 -9.25
N GLY A 724 -12.71 -45.91 -8.88
CA GLY A 724 -11.65 -46.93 -8.73
C GLY A 724 -10.38 -46.39 -8.05
N ASP A 725 -10.16 -46.85 -6.83
CA ASP A 725 -9.24 -46.45 -5.75
C ASP A 725 -7.89 -47.22 -5.75
N GLN A 726 -6.81 -46.60 -5.20
CA GLN A 726 -5.79 -47.15 -4.25
C GLN A 726 -4.29 -46.85 -4.51
N ARG A 727 -3.73 -45.99 -3.62
CA ARG A 727 -2.58 -46.15 -2.66
C ARG A 727 -1.21 -46.60 -3.18
N ASP A 728 -0.09 -45.88 -3.04
CA ASP A 728 0.60 -45.21 -1.89
C ASP A 728 1.84 -46.03 -1.44
N ASP A 729 2.96 -45.34 -1.22
CA ASP A 729 4.07 -45.67 -0.29
C ASP A 729 5.30 -44.76 -0.60
N ARG A 730 5.54 -43.69 0.19
CA ARG A 730 6.79 -43.51 1.01
C ARG A 730 7.04 -42.10 1.61
N HIS A 731 7.24 -42.13 2.94
CA HIS A 731 8.29 -41.49 3.76
C HIS A 731 8.29 -39.97 4.11
N GLU A 732 8.18 -39.75 5.43
CA GLU A 732 9.07 -38.98 6.34
C GLU A 732 9.29 -37.46 6.14
N MET A 733 8.76 -36.72 7.14
CA MET A 733 9.38 -35.63 7.92
C MET A 733 9.50 -34.22 7.31
N LEU A 734 8.92 -33.26 8.06
CA LEU A 734 9.28 -31.83 8.25
C LEU A 734 8.45 -30.79 7.48
N ASP A 735 7.48 -30.17 8.16
CA ASP A 735 6.69 -29.02 7.66
C ASP A 735 6.65 -27.87 8.69
N GLN A 736 6.56 -26.64 8.15
CA GLN A 736 7.07 -25.38 8.70
C GLN A 736 5.96 -24.28 8.96
N VAL A 737 6.42 -23.05 9.26
CA VAL A 737 5.94 -21.66 9.59
C VAL A 737 4.79 -20.94 8.83
N PHE A 738 3.97 -20.13 9.55
CA PHE A 738 3.67 -18.69 9.28
C PHE A 738 2.90 -18.01 10.43
N ALA A 739 3.64 -17.65 11.47
CA ALA A 739 3.51 -16.47 12.33
C ALA A 739 4.97 -16.20 12.79
N SER A 740 5.40 -14.97 13.08
CA SER A 740 6.83 -14.62 13.25
C SER A 740 7.60 -15.43 14.31
N SER A 741 6.93 -16.22 15.12
CA SER A 741 7.52 -17.15 16.07
C SER A 741 8.16 -18.41 15.48
N ASP A 742 7.86 -18.81 14.24
CA ASP A 742 8.39 -20.07 13.71
C ASP A 742 9.73 -19.90 12.94
N LEU A 743 10.45 -18.77 13.08
CA LEU A 743 11.78 -18.53 12.48
C LEU A 743 12.92 -19.44 13.02
N ASP A 744 12.74 -20.10 14.17
CA ASP A 744 13.81 -20.86 14.84
C ASP A 744 14.44 -22.03 14.06
N PRO A 745 13.71 -22.80 13.22
CA PRO A 745 14.30 -23.93 12.50
C PRO A 745 15.02 -23.53 11.21
N VAL A 746 14.64 -22.41 10.57
CA VAL A 746 15.37 -21.82 9.42
C VAL A 746 16.75 -21.33 9.88
N LEU A 747 16.83 -20.89 11.13
CA LEU A 747 18.02 -20.41 11.83
C LEU A 747 18.85 -21.49 12.55
N GLY A 748 18.35 -22.72 12.66
CA GLY A 748 19.05 -23.80 13.36
C GLY A 748 19.36 -23.50 14.83
N MET A 749 18.48 -22.81 15.57
CA MET A 749 18.71 -22.43 16.97
C MET A 749 17.87 -23.21 18.00
N PRO A 750 18.45 -23.62 19.15
CA PRO A 750 17.70 -24.21 20.26
C PRO A 750 17.14 -23.13 21.24
N PRO A 751 16.04 -23.42 21.96
CA PRO A 751 15.15 -22.41 22.61
C PRO A 751 15.72 -21.69 23.86
N GLY A 752 17.01 -21.84 24.16
CA GLY A 752 17.57 -21.55 25.49
C GLY A 752 18.13 -20.13 25.71
N LYS A 753 17.94 -19.19 24.77
CA LYS A 753 18.57 -17.86 24.84
C LYS A 753 17.63 -16.65 24.68
N ARG A 754 16.32 -16.85 24.63
CA ARG A 754 15.34 -15.76 24.42
C ARG A 754 14.91 -14.97 25.67
N ARG A 755 15.76 -14.92 26.71
CA ARG A 755 15.54 -14.03 27.86
C ARG A 755 16.87 -13.58 28.43
N ARG A 756 17.35 -12.41 28.01
CA ARG A 756 18.12 -11.51 28.87
C ARG A 756 18.59 -10.20 28.26
#